data_AF-A0A9W7W026-F1
#
_entry.id   AF-A0A9W7W026-F1
#
_cell.length_a   1.000
_cell.length_b   1.000
_cell.length_c   1.000
_cell.angle_alpha   90.00
_cell.angle_beta   90.00
_cell.angle_gamma   90.00
#
_symmetry.space_group_name_H-M   'P 1'
#
loop_
_entity.id
_entity.type
_entity.pdbx_description
1 polymer ?
#
loop_
_entity_poly.entity_id
_entity_poly.type
_entity_poly.pdbx_seq_one_letter_code
_entity_poly.pdbx_strand_id
1 'polypeptide(L)'
;MSTVSFGAFSAAESVNSGNKIDDNYTSVTSVEIPVTASNLHKIGCAFGSYTGSPNQIFVAAIRPTVFADWNLQDVMEGNRSALLPYIIVGLWLVRAIIKLCLNVRSTRRFQRFAASQNCGNATALPKPLGGNLRHKLRLLTYRGGDLLDGLFAAKYKKYGPTHALHDAFGKPMVIHTIDPANLNAVLSTSWKDWRPSKNRTNTLKPLAQDGLLLTEGDIWHRKRKLISRHLGTKRAKDTSREEVHIQTLFEAIGNVDHDGWTDEVDLVDLLHRFALDTSTAFLLGKGAESQRSGMREKQRQAAMKDFDLVPGQSTTEMSYDQAYETIRQYLSRRSKLGSLYWIADGIDYRRACATMNRYADDLVIQAMAEASSDVLANADTRVKGDFGLISDLKQELEDPTEIRNLVMDLFIAGQNMTGTLAAWIFAQLEQHPDIYQRMRAEVADAFGDEHSPKVPVTWDEMKKCQTLQNVILETLRMYPLLANIGRTARVDTILPHGGGPDGLQPLAVPAGAAVTCNLYLMHRRQEEWGDDAWEFNPDRWIGRKFGAEYAPFGLGPRVCVGFQMAKTELSYLCIRMVQRFSEIKAPEGQDNLAKGYRVVVAPANGVKATEIGRVRSSVRRDPGRAACFDTTISFVCDIVNSAELEIKKPSMSTGLLQEALQQLKDQRPALDNLLESPYTAVMPPTPPSESYTVAALQHQGSSVSLMPPFQPSTGLTPGGDNRCWLEPPPEYSPPTHGSVVPGEKAEKQQPEVEPPEPQNQPAEEVFDTDALYNSITTNDLALMNDLLTLGADPNAAVGELQRTALHQAAHLNHTACLASLLRNGAGMSTEDSKGDTPLHLAAWAGHCEALDALLAHGADVDWLSGRDAYSPLWCAISAGHIDAVRLLLKHGARVSLKAEGGLVPLHQAAVTGQSAMCELLLDRGAQSDSVDENDQTALAYAAASGSVPTVRVLLKHGANVEAAQTQGLTPAHWAAHKGHAEVLALLIAYGAKINARTLGGAAPLHLAANRGHAKATRLLLEKGADPKLVAGEWDGVSGIPAQMARAKGHMRLAASITSS
;
A
#
# COMPACT_ATOMS: atom_id res chain seq x y z
N MET A 1 53.10 -6.94 9.24
CA MET A 1 54.59 -6.97 9.23
C MET A 1 55.04 -8.43 9.09
N SER A 2 56.35 -8.68 8.93
CA SER A 2 56.98 -9.88 8.31
C SER A 2 56.57 -10.05 6.83
N THR A 3 57.46 -10.03 5.81
CA THR A 3 58.73 -10.77 5.51
C THR A 3 58.48 -12.24 5.16
N VAL A 4 59.08 -12.84 4.13
CA VAL A 4 60.12 -12.45 3.13
C VAL A 4 59.60 -12.80 1.69
N SER A 5 60.26 -12.73 0.53
CA SER A 5 61.63 -12.40 0.03
C SER A 5 61.56 -12.13 -1.51
N PHE A 6 62.68 -11.72 -2.13
CA PHE A 6 62.87 -11.73 -3.60
C PHE A 6 63.93 -12.76 -4.01
N GLY A 7 63.78 -13.39 -5.17
CA GLY A 7 64.78 -14.25 -5.83
C GLY A 7 65.00 -13.80 -7.28
N ALA A 8 66.21 -13.99 -7.82
CA ALA A 8 66.64 -13.42 -9.10
C ALA A 8 67.15 -14.50 -10.10
N PHE A 9 67.60 -14.04 -11.28
CA PHE A 9 68.14 -14.79 -12.43
C PHE A 9 67.10 -15.53 -13.31
N SER A 10 67.26 -15.64 -14.65
CA SER A 10 68.08 -14.86 -15.61
C SER A 10 67.86 -15.22 -17.10
N ALA A 11 68.11 -14.25 -17.99
CA ALA A 11 68.70 -14.41 -19.33
C ALA A 11 67.89 -15.04 -20.50
N ALA A 12 68.46 -14.87 -21.71
CA ALA A 12 67.95 -15.15 -23.08
C ALA A 12 66.72 -14.29 -23.49
N GLU A 13 66.71 -13.49 -24.57
CA GLU A 13 67.14 -13.65 -25.99
C GLU A 13 66.24 -14.60 -26.80
N SER A 14 65.83 -14.31 -28.05
CA SER A 14 65.82 -13.05 -28.84
C SER A 14 64.88 -13.20 -30.07
N VAL A 15 65.07 -12.39 -31.14
CA VAL A 15 64.44 -12.52 -32.49
C VAL A 15 62.94 -12.18 -32.65
N ASN A 16 62.65 -10.87 -32.66
CA ASN A 16 62.26 -10.05 -33.83
C ASN A 16 61.35 -10.61 -34.98
N SER A 17 60.60 -9.69 -35.61
CA SER A 17 59.69 -9.81 -36.77
C SER A 17 58.39 -10.61 -36.55
N GLY A 18 57.21 -10.23 -37.08
CA GLY A 18 56.81 -8.96 -37.72
C GLY A 18 56.24 -9.13 -39.13
N ASN A 19 54.90 -9.04 -39.27
CA ASN A 19 54.23 -8.67 -40.52
C ASN A 19 52.77 -8.23 -40.29
N LYS A 20 52.20 -7.51 -41.27
CA LYS A 20 50.78 -7.08 -41.32
C LYS A 20 49.93 -8.08 -42.10
N ILE A 21 48.59 -7.98 -42.02
CA ILE A 21 47.69 -7.64 -43.16
C ILE A 21 46.21 -7.72 -42.74
N ASP A 22 45.54 -6.57 -42.85
CA ASP A 22 44.18 -6.21 -43.31
C ASP A 22 42.91 -7.06 -43.04
N ASP A 23 41.77 -6.35 -43.02
CA ASP A 23 40.41 -6.86 -42.80
C ASP A 23 39.83 -7.68 -43.98
N ASN A 24 38.90 -8.61 -43.70
CA ASN A 24 37.50 -8.44 -44.15
C ASN A 24 36.45 -9.46 -43.58
N TYR A 25 35.18 -9.18 -43.93
CA TYR A 25 33.92 -9.66 -43.37
C TYR A 25 33.48 -11.13 -43.59
N THR A 26 32.41 -11.49 -42.85
CA THR A 26 31.34 -12.48 -43.14
C THR A 26 31.61 -13.99 -43.11
N SER A 27 31.03 -14.72 -42.15
CA SER A 27 29.75 -15.46 -42.32
C SER A 27 29.47 -16.56 -41.26
N VAL A 28 28.18 -16.73 -41.00
CA VAL A 28 27.41 -17.77 -40.28
C VAL A 28 28.12 -19.11 -39.91
N THR A 29 28.10 -19.46 -38.62
CA THR A 29 27.43 -20.70 -38.14
C THR A 29 27.20 -20.67 -36.62
N SER A 30 26.07 -21.21 -36.16
CA SER A 30 25.77 -21.39 -34.74
C SER A 30 26.27 -22.75 -34.26
N VAL A 31 27.23 -22.76 -33.33
CA VAL A 31 27.67 -23.96 -32.62
C VAL A 31 27.27 -23.83 -31.15
N GLU A 32 26.30 -24.64 -30.71
CA GLU A 32 26.02 -24.78 -29.28
C GLU A 32 27.13 -25.62 -28.65
N ILE A 33 27.77 -25.10 -27.59
CA ILE A 33 28.81 -25.80 -26.83
C ILE A 33 28.31 -25.95 -25.39
N PRO A 34 28.09 -27.18 -24.90
CA PRO A 34 27.70 -27.39 -23.51
C PRO A 34 28.87 -27.00 -22.57
N VAL A 35 28.57 -26.23 -21.53
CA VAL A 35 29.55 -25.75 -20.55
C VAL A 35 29.82 -26.82 -19.50
N THR A 36 30.49 -27.90 -19.92
CA THR A 36 31.18 -28.83 -19.01
C THR A 36 32.51 -28.23 -18.56
N ALA A 37 33.05 -28.72 -17.45
CA ALA A 37 34.24 -28.15 -16.80
C ALA A 37 35.51 -28.11 -17.69
N SER A 38 35.61 -28.94 -18.73
CA SER A 38 36.76 -28.95 -19.64
C SER A 38 36.80 -27.77 -20.63
N ASN A 39 35.67 -27.10 -20.89
CA ASN A 39 35.60 -26.03 -21.89
C ASN A 39 36.13 -24.67 -21.40
N LEU A 40 36.36 -24.50 -20.09
CA LEU A 40 37.00 -23.29 -19.53
C LEU A 40 38.40 -23.01 -20.12
N HIS A 41 39.12 -24.03 -20.57
CA HIS A 41 40.46 -23.87 -21.13
C HIS A 41 40.48 -23.16 -22.49
N LYS A 42 39.40 -23.24 -23.28
CA LYS A 42 39.35 -22.65 -24.64
C LYS A 42 39.12 -21.15 -24.65
N ILE A 43 38.47 -20.58 -23.63
CA ILE A 43 38.34 -19.12 -23.48
C ILE A 43 39.71 -18.46 -23.20
N GLY A 44 40.66 -19.21 -22.64
CA GLY A 44 42.05 -18.76 -22.48
C GLY A 44 42.82 -18.60 -23.80
N CYS A 45 42.41 -19.24 -24.89
CA CYS A 45 43.16 -19.24 -26.15
C CYS A 45 43.02 -17.95 -26.97
N ALA A 46 42.13 -17.02 -26.58
CA ALA A 46 42.06 -15.68 -27.17
C ALA A 46 43.10 -14.69 -26.61
N PHE A 47 43.82 -15.05 -25.54
CA PHE A 47 44.90 -14.26 -24.95
C PHE A 47 46.21 -15.06 -24.99
N GLY A 48 46.86 -15.03 -26.15
CA GLY A 48 48.17 -15.65 -26.34
C GLY A 48 49.25 -15.06 -25.42
N SER A 49 50.14 -15.94 -24.94
CA SER A 49 51.44 -15.61 -24.35
C SER A 49 51.49 -14.52 -23.26
N TYR A 50 50.79 -14.73 -22.15
CA TYR A 50 51.14 -14.10 -20.86
C TYR A 50 51.14 -15.12 -19.71
N THR A 51 52.31 -15.67 -19.40
CA THR A 51 52.56 -16.61 -18.30
C THR A 51 52.68 -15.88 -16.95
N GLY A 52 51.66 -15.12 -16.58
CA GLY A 52 51.55 -14.41 -15.30
C GLY A 52 50.41 -14.94 -14.44
N SER A 53 50.50 -14.74 -13.13
CA SER A 53 49.40 -15.04 -12.20
C SER A 53 48.16 -14.18 -12.51
N PRO A 54 46.94 -14.59 -12.11
CA PRO A 54 45.71 -13.83 -12.39
C PRO A 54 45.76 -12.36 -11.95
N ASN A 55 46.49 -12.05 -10.88
CA ASN A 55 46.70 -10.69 -10.39
C ASN A 55 47.54 -9.83 -11.37
N GLN A 56 48.50 -10.42 -12.07
CA GLN A 56 49.34 -9.71 -13.06
C GLN A 56 48.57 -9.45 -14.36
N ILE A 57 47.77 -10.40 -14.82
CA ILE A 57 46.92 -10.26 -16.01
C ILE A 57 45.92 -9.10 -15.82
N PHE A 58 45.31 -8.99 -14.64
CA PHE A 58 44.36 -7.92 -14.33
C PHE A 58 45.01 -6.53 -14.25
N VAL A 59 46.26 -6.44 -13.75
CA VAL A 59 47.04 -5.19 -13.69
C VAL A 59 47.51 -4.75 -15.09
N ALA A 60 47.83 -5.70 -15.99
CA ALA A 60 48.20 -5.39 -17.37
C ALA A 60 47.01 -4.81 -18.17
N ALA A 61 45.82 -5.42 -18.07
CA ALA A 61 44.64 -5.04 -18.83
C ALA A 61 44.11 -3.62 -18.52
N ILE A 62 44.38 -3.08 -17.33
CA ILE A 62 43.94 -1.74 -16.90
C ILE A 62 44.86 -0.62 -17.42
N ARG A 63 46.10 -0.95 -17.83
CA ARG A 63 47.18 0.04 -17.99
C ARG A 63 47.11 0.98 -19.22
N PRO A 64 46.57 0.60 -20.40
CA PRO A 64 46.63 1.48 -21.58
C PRO A 64 45.52 2.54 -21.71
N THR A 65 44.30 2.28 -21.23
CA THR A 65 43.09 2.98 -21.74
C THR A 65 42.43 3.99 -20.80
N VAL A 66 42.93 4.17 -19.57
CA VAL A 66 42.36 5.11 -18.57
C VAL A 66 43.39 6.11 -18.03
N PHE A 67 44.68 5.89 -18.28
CA PHE A 67 45.79 6.61 -17.63
C PHE A 67 46.78 7.25 -18.62
N ALA A 68 46.41 7.42 -19.88
CA ALA A 68 47.32 7.85 -20.95
C ALA A 68 47.87 9.28 -20.77
N ASP A 69 47.06 10.20 -20.24
CA ASP A 69 47.38 11.64 -20.16
C ASP A 69 47.64 12.13 -18.72
N TRP A 70 47.74 11.24 -17.73
CA TRP A 70 47.79 11.64 -16.31
C TRP A 70 49.23 11.63 -15.78
N ASN A 71 49.77 12.82 -15.59
CA ASN A 71 51.17 13.02 -15.22
C ASN A 71 51.48 12.47 -13.81
N LEU A 72 52.45 11.55 -13.73
CA LEU A 72 52.85 10.93 -12.46
C LEU A 72 53.59 11.91 -11.53
N GLN A 73 54.08 13.01 -12.08
CA GLN A 73 54.92 13.99 -11.39
C GLN A 73 54.16 14.78 -10.32
N ASP A 74 52.90 15.18 -10.60
CA ASP A 74 52.01 15.88 -9.65
C ASP A 74 51.75 15.09 -8.35
N VAL A 75 51.84 13.75 -8.42
CA VAL A 75 51.66 12.84 -7.28
C VAL A 75 52.91 12.79 -6.40
N MET A 76 54.10 12.95 -6.99
CA MET A 76 55.37 12.98 -6.25
C MET A 76 55.62 14.34 -5.58
N GLU A 77 55.08 15.43 -6.14
CA GLU A 77 55.18 16.78 -5.58
C GLU A 77 54.16 17.07 -4.45
N GLY A 78 53.45 16.03 -3.97
CA GLY A 78 52.68 16.06 -2.73
C GLY A 78 51.30 16.74 -2.83
N ASN A 79 50.82 17.04 -4.03
CA ASN A 79 49.55 17.71 -4.24
C ASN A 79 48.35 16.79 -3.90
N ARG A 80 47.85 16.88 -2.66
CA ARG A 80 46.77 16.03 -2.12
C ARG A 80 45.48 16.03 -2.97
N SER A 81 45.22 17.08 -3.74
CA SER A 81 44.05 17.14 -4.63
C SER A 81 44.10 16.12 -5.77
N ALA A 82 45.30 15.84 -6.31
CA ALA A 82 45.50 14.88 -7.39
C ALA A 82 45.31 13.42 -6.95
N LEU A 83 45.46 13.11 -5.65
CA LEU A 83 45.31 11.76 -5.10
C LEU A 83 43.85 11.31 -4.92
N LEU A 84 42.90 12.24 -4.78
CA LEU A 84 41.52 11.91 -4.44
C LEU A 84 40.81 11.03 -5.51
N PRO A 85 40.95 11.26 -6.83
CA PRO A 85 40.39 10.37 -7.85
C PRO A 85 40.93 8.94 -7.78
N TYR A 86 42.24 8.76 -7.54
CA TYR A 86 42.85 7.44 -7.41
C TYR A 86 42.32 6.68 -6.19
N ILE A 87 42.11 7.37 -5.06
CA ILE A 87 41.49 6.79 -3.86
C ILE A 87 40.05 6.36 -4.13
N ILE A 88 39.26 7.22 -4.80
CA ILE A 88 37.85 6.90 -5.16
C ILE A 88 37.77 5.70 -6.10
N VAL A 89 38.59 5.66 -7.16
CA VAL A 89 38.64 4.54 -8.11
C VAL A 89 39.16 3.26 -7.45
N GLY A 90 40.16 3.35 -6.58
CA GLY A 90 40.68 2.23 -5.79
C GLY A 90 39.61 1.64 -4.85
N LEU A 91 38.90 2.48 -4.11
CA LEU A 91 37.78 2.06 -3.24
C LEU A 91 36.63 1.45 -4.05
N TRP A 92 36.34 1.98 -5.24
CA TRP A 92 35.33 1.43 -6.14
C TRP A 92 35.73 0.04 -6.66
N LEU A 93 36.99 -0.13 -7.08
CA LEU A 93 37.56 -1.43 -7.50
C LEU A 93 37.54 -2.45 -6.37
N VAL A 94 37.98 -2.09 -5.15
CA VAL A 94 37.91 -2.96 -3.97
C VAL A 94 36.45 -3.36 -3.68
N ARG A 95 35.51 -2.41 -3.73
CA ARG A 95 34.08 -2.71 -3.54
C ARG A 95 33.50 -3.58 -4.65
N ALA A 96 33.99 -3.48 -5.88
CA ALA A 96 33.60 -4.34 -7.00
C ALA A 96 34.16 -5.78 -6.84
N ILE A 97 35.42 -5.92 -6.43
CA ILE A 97 36.07 -7.20 -6.15
C ILE A 97 35.38 -7.91 -4.98
N ILE A 98 35.07 -7.20 -3.88
CA ILE A 98 34.32 -7.76 -2.75
C ILE A 98 32.94 -8.26 -3.20
N LYS A 99 32.19 -7.48 -3.99
CA LYS A 99 30.91 -7.92 -4.57
C LYS A 99 31.06 -9.15 -5.46
N LEU A 100 32.11 -9.21 -6.28
CA LEU A 100 32.40 -10.36 -7.16
C LEU A 100 32.67 -11.63 -6.34
N CYS A 101 33.53 -11.55 -5.33
CA CYS A 101 33.84 -12.68 -4.44
C CYS A 101 32.62 -13.16 -3.64
N LEU A 102 31.80 -12.23 -3.13
CA LEU A 102 30.54 -12.56 -2.45
C LEU A 102 29.53 -13.23 -3.39
N ASN A 103 29.38 -12.75 -4.63
CA ASN A 103 28.51 -13.36 -5.62
C ASN A 103 28.96 -14.77 -6.02
N VAL A 104 30.27 -14.99 -6.24
CA VAL A 104 30.82 -16.33 -6.53
C VAL A 104 30.60 -17.28 -5.36
N ARG A 105 30.80 -16.84 -4.11
CA ARG A 105 30.52 -17.64 -2.90
C ARG A 105 29.03 -17.95 -2.74
N SER A 106 28.15 -16.96 -3.00
CA SER A 106 26.69 -17.11 -2.97
C SER A 106 26.16 -18.06 -4.06
N THR A 107 26.74 -18.01 -5.25
CA THR A 107 26.39 -18.91 -6.37
C THR A 107 26.83 -20.34 -6.08
N ARG A 108 28.05 -20.55 -5.57
CA ARG A 108 28.52 -21.88 -5.15
C ARG A 108 27.71 -22.47 -3.99
N ARG A 109 27.23 -21.65 -3.04
CA ARG A 109 26.28 -22.10 -1.99
C ARG A 109 24.97 -22.56 -2.61
N PHE A 110 24.38 -21.73 -3.47
CA PHE A 110 23.11 -22.01 -4.13
C PHE A 110 23.17 -23.26 -5.05
N GLN A 111 24.26 -23.45 -5.80
CA GLN A 111 24.47 -24.65 -6.62
C GLN A 111 24.53 -25.94 -5.79
N ARG A 112 25.13 -25.89 -4.59
CA ARG A 112 25.12 -27.03 -3.65
C ARG A 112 23.73 -27.31 -3.09
N PHE A 113 22.97 -26.26 -2.77
CA PHE A 113 21.57 -26.38 -2.34
C PHE A 113 20.69 -27.01 -3.44
N ALA A 114 20.78 -26.51 -4.68
CA ALA A 114 20.05 -27.06 -5.83
C ALA A 114 20.38 -28.54 -6.05
N ALA A 115 21.65 -28.92 -5.99
CA ALA A 115 22.09 -30.30 -6.08
C ALA A 115 21.57 -31.17 -4.92
N SER A 116 21.56 -30.68 -3.68
CA SER A 116 21.02 -31.42 -2.52
C SER A 116 19.51 -31.56 -2.50
N GLN A 117 18.79 -30.87 -3.40
CA GLN A 117 17.34 -30.96 -3.57
C GLN A 117 16.95 -31.63 -4.91
N ASN A 118 17.92 -32.24 -5.61
CA ASN A 118 17.75 -32.82 -6.95
C ASN A 118 17.07 -31.87 -7.96
N CYS A 119 17.32 -30.56 -7.84
CA CYS A 119 16.66 -29.57 -8.70
C CYS A 119 17.24 -29.55 -10.12
N GLY A 120 16.34 -29.49 -11.10
CA GLY A 120 16.70 -29.23 -12.49
C GLY A 120 16.96 -27.74 -12.75
N ASN A 121 17.68 -27.45 -13.85
CA ASN A 121 17.83 -26.07 -14.34
C ASN A 121 16.55 -25.61 -15.06
N ALA A 122 16.16 -24.35 -14.90
CA ALA A 122 15.06 -23.76 -15.66
C ALA A 122 15.45 -23.37 -17.09
N THR A 123 14.48 -23.40 -18.00
CA THR A 123 14.62 -22.84 -19.35
C THR A 123 15.06 -21.37 -19.26
N ALA A 124 16.24 -21.08 -19.80
CA ALA A 124 16.84 -19.76 -19.67
C ALA A 124 16.25 -18.77 -20.68
N LEU A 125 15.67 -17.68 -20.18
CA LEU A 125 15.42 -16.49 -21.00
C LEU A 125 16.78 -15.92 -21.44
N PRO A 126 17.06 -15.84 -22.76
CA PRO A 126 18.35 -15.38 -23.24
C PRO A 126 18.55 -13.90 -22.89
N LYS A 127 19.59 -13.62 -22.11
CA LYS A 127 20.05 -12.25 -21.83
C LYS A 127 20.61 -11.62 -23.11
N PRO A 128 19.97 -10.60 -23.69
CA PRO A 128 20.54 -9.92 -24.83
C PRO A 128 21.35 -8.73 -24.31
N LEU A 129 22.64 -8.65 -24.65
CA LEU A 129 23.42 -7.42 -24.46
C LEU A 129 22.68 -6.27 -25.19
N GLY A 130 22.39 -5.19 -24.46
CA GLY A 130 21.51 -4.09 -24.90
C GLY A 130 20.01 -4.41 -25.03
N GLY A 131 19.58 -5.68 -24.99
CA GLY A 131 18.20 -6.06 -25.28
C GLY A 131 17.20 -5.93 -24.11
N ASN A 132 17.65 -5.65 -22.89
CA ASN A 132 16.77 -5.18 -21.82
C ASN A 132 16.11 -3.84 -22.25
N LEU A 133 16.87 -2.97 -22.91
CA LEU A 133 16.34 -1.75 -23.55
C LEU A 133 15.46 -2.09 -24.75
N ARG A 134 15.88 -2.96 -25.70
CA ARG A 134 15.02 -3.35 -26.85
C ARG A 134 13.69 -4.00 -26.41
N HIS A 135 13.67 -4.79 -25.34
CA HIS A 135 12.43 -5.40 -24.84
C HIS A 135 11.50 -4.38 -24.18
N LYS A 136 12.04 -3.44 -23.39
CA LYS A 136 11.26 -2.35 -22.78
C LYS A 136 10.80 -1.32 -23.81
N LEU A 137 11.62 -1.01 -24.81
CA LEU A 137 11.19 -0.23 -25.98
C LEU A 137 10.04 -0.97 -26.70
N ARG A 138 10.16 -2.29 -26.95
CA ARG A 138 9.03 -3.06 -27.51
C ARG A 138 7.78 -3.09 -26.61
N LEU A 139 7.91 -2.97 -25.28
CA LEU A 139 6.77 -2.83 -24.34
C LEU A 139 6.14 -1.43 -24.36
N LEU A 140 6.94 -0.40 -24.62
CA LEU A 140 6.49 1.00 -24.77
C LEU A 140 5.85 1.27 -26.14
N THR A 141 6.48 0.77 -27.21
CA THR A 141 6.06 0.96 -28.60
C THR A 141 5.22 -0.22 -29.10
N TYR A 142 4.61 -0.99 -28.19
CA TYR A 142 3.74 -2.10 -28.56
C TYR A 142 2.44 -1.54 -29.14
N ARG A 143 2.33 -1.51 -30.46
CA ARG A 143 1.12 -1.10 -31.22
C ARG A 143 0.32 -2.30 -31.77
N GLY A 144 0.78 -3.53 -31.51
CA GLY A 144 0.25 -4.75 -32.13
C GLY A 144 -0.66 -5.55 -31.19
N GLY A 145 -1.87 -5.06 -30.95
CA GLY A 145 -2.89 -5.74 -30.13
C GLY A 145 -2.53 -5.84 -28.64
N ASP A 146 -3.10 -6.85 -27.97
CA ASP A 146 -2.90 -7.08 -26.54
C ASP A 146 -1.50 -7.62 -26.21
N LEU A 147 -0.96 -7.14 -25.08
CA LEU A 147 0.28 -7.61 -24.50
C LEU A 147 0.18 -9.02 -23.91
N LEU A 148 -0.99 -9.42 -23.38
CA LEU A 148 -1.20 -10.74 -22.77
C LEU A 148 -1.22 -11.83 -23.85
N ASP A 149 -2.16 -11.73 -24.80
CA ASP A 149 -2.32 -12.68 -25.90
C ASP A 149 -1.15 -12.68 -26.89
N GLY A 150 -0.50 -11.52 -27.10
CA GLY A 150 0.67 -11.42 -27.96
C GLY A 150 1.97 -11.74 -27.22
N LEU A 151 2.52 -10.74 -26.52
CA LEU A 151 3.90 -10.76 -26.04
C LEU A 151 4.15 -11.71 -24.86
N PHE A 152 3.17 -11.93 -23.98
CA PHE A 152 3.31 -12.88 -22.89
C PHE A 152 3.04 -14.32 -23.34
N ALA A 153 1.95 -14.60 -24.04
CA ALA A 153 1.67 -15.95 -24.54
C ALA A 153 2.80 -16.50 -25.45
N ALA A 154 3.34 -15.66 -26.35
CA ALA A 154 4.47 -16.03 -27.20
C ALA A 154 5.77 -16.34 -26.43
N LYS A 155 5.95 -15.86 -25.19
CA LYS A 155 7.06 -16.28 -24.32
C LYS A 155 6.83 -17.68 -23.77
N TYR A 156 5.66 -17.95 -23.18
CA TYR A 156 5.37 -19.27 -22.61
C TYR A 156 5.33 -20.36 -23.69
N LYS A 157 4.76 -20.07 -24.86
CA LYS A 157 4.81 -20.97 -26.03
C LYS A 157 6.24 -21.25 -26.54
N LYS A 158 7.21 -20.36 -26.30
CA LYS A 158 8.61 -20.54 -26.72
C LYS A 158 9.52 -21.15 -25.64
N TYR A 159 9.31 -20.81 -24.38
CA TYR A 159 10.23 -21.14 -23.28
C TYR A 159 9.63 -22.09 -22.23
N GLY A 160 8.40 -22.57 -22.45
CA GLY A 160 7.70 -23.47 -21.53
C GLY A 160 6.94 -22.74 -20.42
N PRO A 161 6.12 -23.49 -19.64
CA PRO A 161 5.21 -22.95 -18.63
C PRO A 161 5.95 -22.32 -17.44
N THR A 162 7.19 -22.72 -17.15
CA THR A 162 8.07 -22.04 -16.20
C THR A 162 9.43 -21.77 -16.85
N HIS A 163 9.92 -20.53 -16.77
CA HIS A 163 11.20 -20.12 -17.37
C HIS A 163 11.84 -18.94 -16.64
N ALA A 164 13.17 -18.82 -16.68
CA ALA A 164 13.93 -17.93 -15.78
C ALA A 164 14.94 -17.01 -16.48
N LEU A 165 14.97 -15.74 -16.03
CA LEU A 165 16.06 -14.80 -16.31
C LEU A 165 17.16 -14.98 -15.25
N HIS A 166 18.37 -15.29 -15.70
CA HIS A 166 19.53 -15.58 -14.84
C HIS A 166 20.46 -14.36 -14.69
N ASP A 167 21.29 -14.34 -13.63
CA ASP A 167 22.30 -13.32 -13.36
C ASP A 167 23.56 -13.49 -14.25
N ALA A 168 24.73 -12.95 -13.87
CA ALA A 168 25.96 -13.11 -14.65
C ALA A 168 26.71 -14.44 -14.38
N PHE A 169 26.26 -15.20 -13.37
CA PHE A 169 26.88 -16.43 -12.87
C PHE A 169 25.94 -17.65 -13.02
N GLY A 170 24.83 -17.50 -13.75
CA GLY A 170 23.83 -18.55 -13.98
C GLY A 170 22.80 -18.72 -12.85
N LYS A 171 22.73 -17.79 -11.89
CA LYS A 171 21.79 -17.85 -10.76
C LYS A 171 20.44 -17.22 -11.14
N PRO A 172 19.27 -17.87 -10.92
CA PRO A 172 17.97 -17.27 -11.25
C PRO A 172 17.74 -15.94 -10.53
N MET A 173 17.25 -14.92 -11.25
CA MET A 173 16.87 -13.61 -10.70
C MET A 173 15.36 -13.38 -10.74
N VAL A 174 14.72 -13.72 -11.88
CA VAL A 174 13.28 -13.58 -12.09
C VAL A 174 12.79 -14.84 -12.79
N ILE A 175 11.83 -15.52 -12.17
CA ILE A 175 11.20 -16.74 -12.68
C ILE A 175 9.77 -16.37 -13.05
N HIS A 176 9.38 -16.70 -14.26
CA HIS A 176 8.03 -16.56 -14.79
C HIS A 176 7.38 -17.93 -14.84
N THR A 177 6.11 -18.03 -14.40
CA THR A 177 5.35 -19.28 -14.34
C THR A 177 3.90 -19.08 -14.78
N ILE A 178 3.27 -20.14 -15.30
CA ILE A 178 1.80 -20.31 -15.44
C ILE A 178 1.34 -21.63 -14.80
N ASP A 179 2.15 -22.20 -13.91
CA ASP A 179 1.91 -23.48 -13.25
C ASP A 179 1.18 -23.28 -11.89
N PRO A 180 -0.02 -23.87 -11.70
CA PRO A 180 -0.78 -23.80 -10.45
C PRO A 180 -0.08 -24.40 -9.22
N ALA A 181 0.70 -25.47 -9.37
CA ALA A 181 1.46 -26.05 -8.26
C ALA A 181 2.57 -25.10 -7.81
N ASN A 182 3.25 -24.46 -8.76
CA ASN A 182 4.22 -23.39 -8.47
C ASN A 182 3.56 -22.17 -7.82
N LEU A 183 2.34 -21.80 -8.23
CA LEU A 183 1.57 -20.74 -7.57
C LEU A 183 1.17 -21.12 -6.13
N ASN A 184 0.68 -22.34 -5.93
CA ASN A 184 0.27 -22.87 -4.64
C ASN A 184 1.46 -22.93 -3.66
N ALA A 185 2.65 -23.32 -4.14
CA ALA A 185 3.88 -23.31 -3.34
C ALA A 185 4.28 -21.90 -2.88
N VAL A 186 4.21 -20.91 -3.79
CA VAL A 186 4.61 -19.52 -3.53
C VAL A 186 3.63 -18.77 -2.62
N LEU A 187 2.34 -19.12 -2.68
CA LEU A 187 1.28 -18.38 -1.98
C LEU A 187 0.69 -19.10 -0.76
N SER A 188 0.69 -20.43 -0.74
CA SER A 188 -0.11 -21.23 0.20
C SER A 188 0.72 -22.23 1.00
N THR A 189 1.42 -23.19 0.38
CA THR A 189 2.07 -24.29 1.14
C THR A 189 3.39 -23.88 1.76
N SER A 190 4.26 -23.20 1.01
CA SER A 190 5.60 -22.77 1.46
C SER A 190 5.66 -21.27 1.74
N TRP A 191 4.52 -20.61 1.96
CA TRP A 191 4.37 -19.14 1.98
C TRP A 191 5.35 -18.38 2.88
N LYS A 192 5.83 -19.01 3.97
CA LYS A 192 6.79 -18.44 4.93
C LYS A 192 8.17 -18.15 4.31
N ASP A 193 8.55 -18.86 3.24
CA ASP A 193 9.77 -18.63 2.46
C ASP A 193 9.67 -17.38 1.57
N TRP A 194 8.50 -16.77 1.46
CA TRP A 194 8.19 -15.74 0.48
C TRP A 194 7.79 -14.41 1.14
N ARG A 195 7.93 -13.32 0.38
CA ARG A 195 7.45 -12.00 0.76
C ARG A 195 6.89 -11.20 -0.42
N PRO A 196 6.09 -10.14 -0.18
CA PRO A 196 5.93 -9.05 -1.13
C PRO A 196 7.22 -8.70 -1.87
N SER A 197 7.11 -8.46 -3.18
CA SER A 197 8.27 -8.06 -3.98
C SER A 197 8.71 -6.66 -3.56
N LYS A 198 9.99 -6.48 -3.19
CA LYS A 198 10.56 -5.16 -2.83
C LYS A 198 10.27 -4.09 -3.89
N ASN A 199 10.25 -4.47 -5.18
CA ASN A 199 9.90 -3.55 -6.26
C ASN A 199 8.44 -3.09 -6.20
N ARG A 200 7.50 -3.96 -5.80
CA ARG A 200 6.09 -3.57 -5.55
C ARG A 200 5.98 -2.70 -4.30
N THR A 201 6.62 -3.10 -3.19
CA THR A 201 6.61 -2.34 -1.94
C THR A 201 7.13 -0.92 -2.15
N ASN A 202 8.34 -0.75 -2.69
CA ASN A 202 8.95 0.56 -2.98
C ASN A 202 8.19 1.36 -4.06
N THR A 203 7.27 0.73 -4.81
CA THR A 203 6.41 1.44 -5.78
C THR A 203 5.17 2.00 -5.10
N LEU A 204 4.52 1.23 -4.24
CA LEU A 204 3.26 1.61 -3.59
C LEU A 204 3.46 2.33 -2.24
N LYS A 205 4.66 2.29 -1.65
CA LYS A 205 4.97 2.92 -0.34
C LYS A 205 4.52 4.39 -0.22
N PRO A 206 4.65 5.26 -1.25
CA PRO A 206 4.13 6.63 -1.17
C PRO A 206 2.61 6.74 -1.08
N LEU A 207 1.86 5.71 -1.51
CA LEU A 207 0.41 5.71 -1.56
C LEU A 207 -0.24 4.93 -0.42
N ALA A 208 0.29 3.74 -0.10
CA ALA A 208 -0.25 2.82 0.90
C ALA A 208 0.52 2.81 2.23
N GLN A 209 1.59 3.61 2.36
CA GLN A 209 2.39 3.80 3.58
C GLN A 209 2.70 2.50 4.34
N ASP A 210 2.16 2.30 5.55
CA ASP A 210 2.28 1.08 6.36
C ASP A 210 0.97 0.30 6.46
N GLY A 211 0.20 0.31 5.38
CA GLY A 211 -1.01 -0.46 5.20
C GLY A 211 -0.82 -1.98 5.15
N LEU A 212 -1.94 -2.68 5.23
CA LEU A 212 -2.15 -4.11 5.05
C LEU A 212 -1.59 -4.65 3.70
N LEU A 213 -1.56 -3.83 2.65
CA LEU A 213 -1.01 -4.23 1.35
C LEU A 213 0.52 -4.40 1.38
N LEU A 214 1.22 -3.69 2.27
CA LEU A 214 2.69 -3.57 2.26
C LEU A 214 3.39 -4.17 3.49
N THR A 215 2.72 -4.18 4.65
CA THR A 215 3.26 -4.74 5.89
C THR A 215 3.57 -6.24 5.79
N GLU A 216 4.52 -6.69 6.59
CA GLU A 216 4.95 -8.09 6.76
C GLU A 216 4.96 -8.47 8.25
N GLY A 217 5.14 -9.77 8.55
CA GLY A 217 5.19 -10.27 9.93
C GLY A 217 3.90 -10.01 10.72
N ASP A 218 4.03 -9.88 12.03
CA ASP A 218 2.92 -9.88 12.98
C ASP A 218 2.11 -8.58 12.93
N ILE A 219 2.74 -7.47 12.50
CA ILE A 219 2.05 -6.21 12.15
C ILE A 219 1.01 -6.47 11.05
N TRP A 220 1.38 -7.27 10.03
CA TRP A 220 0.45 -7.66 8.98
C TRP A 220 -0.63 -8.62 9.50
N HIS A 221 -0.30 -9.56 10.39
CA HIS A 221 -1.30 -10.45 10.99
C HIS A 221 -2.31 -9.68 11.86
N ARG A 222 -1.88 -8.70 12.68
CA ARG A 222 -2.74 -7.78 13.45
C ARG A 222 -3.70 -7.03 12.52
N LYS A 223 -3.15 -6.31 11.53
CA LYS A 223 -3.94 -5.54 10.55
C LYS A 223 -4.90 -6.43 9.77
N ARG A 224 -4.49 -7.66 9.41
CA ARG A 224 -5.34 -8.63 8.72
C ARG A 224 -6.48 -9.11 9.62
N LYS A 225 -6.22 -9.46 10.89
CA LYS A 225 -7.25 -9.92 11.84
C LYS A 225 -8.24 -8.81 12.19
N LEU A 226 -7.80 -7.56 12.26
CA LEU A 226 -8.66 -6.38 12.41
C LEU A 226 -9.62 -6.24 11.22
N ILE A 227 -9.06 -5.98 10.02
CA ILE A 227 -9.88 -5.73 8.81
C ILE A 227 -10.77 -6.92 8.43
N SER A 228 -10.34 -8.16 8.67
CA SER A 228 -11.16 -9.36 8.39
C SER A 228 -12.37 -9.50 9.32
N ARG A 229 -12.37 -8.90 10.52
CA ARG A 229 -13.54 -8.91 11.41
C ARG A 229 -14.64 -7.98 10.91
N HIS A 230 -14.30 -6.74 10.54
CA HIS A 230 -15.29 -5.79 10.03
C HIS A 230 -15.77 -6.16 8.61
N LEU A 231 -14.89 -6.65 7.73
CA LEU A 231 -15.27 -7.28 6.44
C LEU A 231 -15.89 -8.69 6.61
N GLY A 232 -16.19 -9.08 7.84
CA GLY A 232 -16.84 -10.35 8.16
C GLY A 232 -18.26 -10.47 7.61
N THR A 233 -18.83 -11.66 7.76
CA THR A 233 -20.09 -12.12 7.16
C THR A 233 -21.35 -11.34 7.55
N LYS A 234 -21.28 -10.28 8.37
CA LYS A 234 -22.41 -9.38 8.60
C LYS A 234 -22.40 -8.20 7.61
N ARG A 235 -21.31 -7.43 7.55
CA ARG A 235 -21.21 -6.28 6.63
C ARG A 235 -21.19 -6.72 5.16
N ALA A 236 -20.47 -7.80 4.83
CA ALA A 236 -20.38 -8.33 3.46
C ALA A 236 -21.70 -8.96 2.92
N LYS A 237 -22.80 -8.91 3.68
CA LYS A 237 -24.15 -9.35 3.30
C LYS A 237 -25.18 -8.22 3.31
N ASP A 238 -24.82 -7.03 3.82
CA ASP A 238 -25.75 -5.92 3.92
C ASP A 238 -25.95 -5.29 2.53
N THR A 239 -27.10 -5.58 1.93
CA THR A 239 -27.51 -5.04 0.62
C THR A 239 -28.42 -3.81 0.73
N SER A 240 -28.72 -3.35 1.95
CA SER A 240 -29.71 -2.27 2.17
C SER A 240 -29.26 -0.90 1.63
N ARG A 241 -27.95 -0.70 1.52
CA ARG A 241 -27.29 0.54 1.07
C ARG A 241 -27.18 0.62 -0.47
N GLU A 242 -27.08 -0.53 -1.14
CA GLU A 242 -26.79 -0.63 -2.59
C GLU A 242 -27.89 -0.01 -3.47
N GLU A 243 -29.17 -0.12 -3.06
CA GLU A 243 -30.31 0.37 -3.85
C GLU A 243 -30.20 1.87 -4.16
N VAL A 244 -29.70 2.69 -3.24
CA VAL A 244 -29.58 4.14 -3.42
C VAL A 244 -28.60 4.45 -4.55
N HIS A 245 -27.40 3.87 -4.49
CA HIS A 245 -26.35 4.08 -5.49
C HIS A 245 -26.73 3.48 -6.86
N ILE A 246 -27.53 2.41 -6.89
CA ILE A 246 -28.11 1.87 -8.12
C ILE A 246 -29.14 2.82 -8.75
N GLN A 247 -30.04 3.43 -7.97
CA GLN A 247 -30.98 4.40 -8.54
C GLN A 247 -30.23 5.62 -9.08
N THR A 248 -29.18 6.10 -8.40
CA THR A 248 -28.34 7.18 -8.93
C THR A 248 -27.57 6.79 -10.20
N LEU A 249 -27.08 5.54 -10.29
CA LEU A 249 -26.50 5.00 -11.53
C LEU A 249 -27.54 4.98 -12.67
N PHE A 250 -28.79 4.65 -12.38
CA PHE A 250 -29.88 4.69 -13.37
C PHE A 250 -30.33 6.12 -13.73
N GLU A 251 -30.19 7.09 -12.83
CA GLU A 251 -30.34 8.52 -13.14
C GLU A 251 -29.23 8.98 -14.11
N ALA A 252 -27.98 8.59 -13.86
CA ALA A 252 -26.83 8.90 -14.71
C ALA A 252 -26.87 8.23 -16.10
N ILE A 253 -27.38 6.99 -16.21
CA ILE A 253 -27.70 6.33 -17.49
C ILE A 253 -29.04 6.87 -18.08
N GLY A 254 -29.82 7.62 -17.29
CA GLY A 254 -31.20 8.00 -17.58
C GLY A 254 -31.37 9.31 -18.33
N ASN A 255 -30.59 10.33 -17.98
CA ASN A 255 -30.73 11.73 -18.41
C ASN A 255 -30.10 12.02 -19.80
N VAL A 256 -30.64 11.41 -20.84
CA VAL A 256 -30.07 11.48 -22.20
C VAL A 256 -30.39 12.80 -22.94
N ASP A 257 -31.48 13.51 -22.58
CA ASP A 257 -32.02 14.62 -23.37
C ASP A 257 -31.44 16.03 -23.09
N HIS A 258 -30.51 16.21 -22.13
CA HIS A 258 -30.07 17.56 -21.70
C HIS A 258 -28.57 17.87 -21.80
N ASP A 259 -27.66 16.89 -21.64
CA ASP A 259 -26.21 17.17 -21.52
C ASP A 259 -25.40 16.98 -22.82
N GLY A 260 -26.07 16.74 -23.95
CA GLY A 260 -25.43 16.72 -25.27
C GLY A 260 -24.48 15.54 -25.52
N TRP A 261 -24.68 14.43 -24.80
CA TRP A 261 -24.11 13.14 -25.17
C TRP A 261 -24.82 12.62 -26.43
N THR A 262 -24.08 11.93 -27.29
CA THR A 262 -24.65 11.15 -28.40
C THR A 262 -25.33 9.88 -27.88
N ASP A 263 -25.95 9.10 -28.75
CA ASP A 263 -26.64 7.84 -28.45
C ASP A 263 -25.72 6.70 -27.94
N GLU A 264 -24.62 7.01 -27.24
CA GLU A 264 -23.59 6.07 -26.80
C GLU A 264 -23.15 6.37 -25.35
N VAL A 265 -23.21 5.36 -24.48
CA VAL A 265 -22.78 5.44 -23.07
C VAL A 265 -21.55 4.55 -22.85
N ASP A 266 -20.44 5.10 -22.34
CA ASP A 266 -19.32 4.30 -21.83
C ASP A 266 -19.55 3.94 -20.35
N LEU A 267 -19.87 2.66 -20.10
CA LEU A 267 -20.15 2.14 -18.77
C LEU A 267 -18.91 2.15 -17.86
N VAL A 268 -17.68 2.24 -18.39
CA VAL A 268 -16.46 2.13 -17.56
C VAL A 268 -16.34 3.25 -16.54
N ASP A 269 -16.62 4.50 -16.90
CA ASP A 269 -16.53 5.63 -15.94
C ASP A 269 -17.63 5.53 -14.88
N LEU A 270 -18.88 5.32 -15.31
CA LEU A 270 -20.04 5.15 -14.44
C LEU A 270 -19.88 3.99 -13.45
N LEU A 271 -19.28 2.88 -13.85
CA LEU A 271 -19.05 1.73 -12.98
C LEU A 271 -17.91 1.95 -11.97
N HIS A 272 -16.94 2.82 -12.26
CA HIS A 272 -15.93 3.25 -11.28
C HIS A 272 -16.47 4.29 -10.29
N ARG A 273 -17.39 5.16 -10.72
CA ARG A 273 -18.15 6.06 -9.83
C ARG A 273 -19.06 5.30 -8.88
N PHE A 274 -19.80 4.30 -9.39
CA PHE A 274 -20.61 3.40 -8.57
C PHE A 274 -19.74 2.75 -7.47
N ALA A 275 -18.61 2.14 -7.86
CA ALA A 275 -17.68 1.50 -6.93
C ALA A 275 -16.97 2.46 -5.96
N LEU A 276 -16.97 3.78 -6.22
CA LEU A 276 -16.51 4.81 -5.28
C LEU A 276 -17.61 5.16 -4.27
N ASP A 277 -18.85 5.35 -4.74
CA ASP A 277 -19.99 5.70 -3.89
C ASP A 277 -20.31 4.57 -2.90
N THR A 278 -20.31 3.30 -3.35
CA THR A 278 -20.46 2.12 -2.48
C THR A 278 -19.30 1.97 -1.49
N SER A 279 -18.05 2.12 -1.95
CA SER A 279 -16.85 2.04 -1.08
C SER A 279 -16.87 3.12 0.01
N THR A 280 -17.28 4.35 -0.32
CA THR A 280 -17.39 5.44 0.65
C THR A 280 -18.57 5.24 1.61
N ALA A 281 -19.73 4.78 1.13
CA ALA A 281 -20.86 4.39 1.98
C ALA A 281 -20.50 3.28 2.98
N PHE A 282 -19.66 2.32 2.58
CA PHE A 282 -19.13 1.29 3.49
C PHE A 282 -18.12 1.86 4.53
N LEU A 283 -17.26 2.80 4.11
CA LEU A 283 -16.24 3.41 4.99
C LEU A 283 -16.83 4.39 6.02
N LEU A 284 -17.81 5.19 5.61
CA LEU A 284 -18.31 6.37 6.34
C LEU A 284 -19.75 6.22 6.83
N GLY A 285 -20.54 5.35 6.20
CA GLY A 285 -22.00 5.28 6.35
C GLY A 285 -22.76 6.03 5.23
N LYS A 286 -22.11 6.97 4.53
CA LYS A 286 -22.67 7.79 3.44
C LYS A 286 -21.75 7.75 2.21
N GLY A 287 -22.32 7.72 1.01
CA GLY A 287 -21.57 7.71 -0.25
C GLY A 287 -21.04 9.10 -0.65
N ALA A 288 -20.11 9.12 -1.60
CA ALA A 288 -19.56 10.34 -2.18
C ALA A 288 -20.48 11.03 -3.23
N GLU A 289 -21.60 10.39 -3.58
CA GLU A 289 -22.59 10.84 -4.58
C GLU A 289 -21.98 11.26 -5.94
N SER A 290 -20.84 10.68 -6.33
CA SER A 290 -20.10 11.00 -7.55
C SER A 290 -20.93 10.78 -8.84
N GLN A 291 -21.95 9.91 -8.75
CA GLN A 291 -22.95 9.68 -9.81
C GLN A 291 -23.94 10.84 -10.01
N ARG A 292 -24.31 11.62 -8.97
CA ARG A 292 -25.30 12.72 -9.12
C ARG A 292 -24.78 13.88 -9.96
N SER A 293 -23.47 13.95 -10.16
CA SER A 293 -22.82 15.04 -10.88
C SER A 293 -22.73 14.78 -12.39
N GLY A 294 -23.81 15.13 -13.12
CA GLY A 294 -23.81 15.30 -14.58
C GLY A 294 -22.99 16.52 -15.06
N MET A 295 -21.89 16.82 -14.37
CA MET A 295 -21.28 18.14 -14.34
C MET A 295 -19.88 18.16 -14.94
N ARG A 296 -19.59 19.23 -15.71
CA ARG A 296 -18.33 19.40 -16.45
C ARG A 296 -17.14 19.49 -15.51
N GLU A 297 -15.91 19.22 -16.00
CA GLU A 297 -14.65 19.26 -15.24
C GLU A 297 -14.54 20.41 -14.21
N LYS A 298 -14.93 21.64 -14.58
CA LYS A 298 -14.90 22.82 -13.70
C LYS A 298 -15.93 22.78 -12.56
N GLN A 299 -17.09 22.16 -12.80
CA GLN A 299 -18.13 21.95 -11.79
C GLN A 299 -17.88 20.69 -10.99
N ARG A 300 -17.17 19.68 -11.52
CA ARG A 300 -16.60 18.59 -10.72
C ARG A 300 -15.62 19.14 -9.67
N GLN A 301 -14.75 20.05 -10.09
CA GLN A 301 -13.89 20.87 -9.22
C GLN A 301 -14.66 21.86 -8.31
N ALA A 302 -16.01 21.89 -8.37
CA ALA A 302 -16.87 22.69 -7.50
C ALA A 302 -17.77 21.81 -6.60
N ALA A 303 -18.29 20.67 -7.07
CA ALA A 303 -19.01 19.71 -6.23
C ALA A 303 -18.06 19.04 -5.22
N MET A 304 -16.81 18.77 -5.63
CA MET A 304 -15.72 18.40 -4.71
C MET A 304 -15.32 19.53 -3.74
N LYS A 305 -15.89 20.72 -3.90
CA LYS A 305 -15.66 21.93 -3.11
C LYS A 305 -16.87 22.29 -2.25
N ASP A 306 -18.06 21.79 -2.60
CA ASP A 306 -19.19 21.67 -1.68
C ASP A 306 -18.99 20.48 -0.72
N PHE A 307 -18.23 19.46 -1.17
CA PHE A 307 -17.54 18.47 -0.35
C PHE A 307 -16.14 18.95 0.16
N ASP A 308 -15.88 20.27 0.26
CA ASP A 308 -14.65 20.77 0.91
C ASP A 308 -14.64 20.36 2.40
N LEU A 309 -13.91 19.28 2.71
CA LEU A 309 -13.41 19.01 4.06
C LEU A 309 -12.26 19.97 4.45
N VAL A 310 -11.98 20.98 3.62
CA VAL A 310 -10.92 21.98 3.78
C VAL A 310 -11.53 23.38 3.95
N PRO A 311 -11.58 23.94 5.17
CA PRO A 311 -11.95 25.33 5.43
C PRO A 311 -10.93 26.38 4.94
N GLY A 312 -10.66 26.40 3.62
CA GLY A 312 -10.03 27.51 2.91
C GLY A 312 -8.50 27.45 2.69
N GLN A 313 -8.09 28.14 1.62
CA GLN A 313 -6.71 28.45 1.21
C GLN A 313 -5.83 27.29 0.69
N SER A 314 -6.05 26.90 -0.56
CA SER A 314 -4.98 26.39 -1.44
C SER A 314 -5.16 26.89 -2.87
N THR A 315 -4.07 27.04 -3.62
CA THR A 315 -4.05 27.48 -5.02
C THR A 315 -3.27 26.54 -5.94
N THR A 316 -2.79 25.39 -5.44
CA THR A 316 -1.80 24.54 -6.13
C THR A 316 -2.01 23.02 -5.95
N GLU A 317 -3.24 22.57 -5.68
CA GLU A 317 -3.56 21.14 -5.50
C GLU A 317 -4.34 20.52 -6.66
N MET A 318 -3.99 19.26 -7.00
CA MET A 318 -4.74 18.41 -7.93
C MET A 318 -6.05 17.99 -7.28
N SER A 319 -7.15 17.90 -8.05
CA SER A 319 -8.36 17.24 -7.56
C SER A 319 -8.13 15.73 -7.36
N TYR A 320 -8.99 15.08 -6.57
CA TYR A 320 -8.96 13.62 -6.33
C TYR A 320 -8.77 12.84 -7.63
N ASP A 321 -9.59 13.09 -8.65
CA ASP A 321 -9.54 12.37 -9.92
C ASP A 321 -8.26 12.64 -10.72
N GLN A 322 -7.73 13.86 -10.67
CA GLN A 322 -6.46 14.20 -11.32
C GLN A 322 -5.29 13.50 -10.63
N ALA A 323 -5.31 13.40 -9.29
CA ALA A 323 -4.33 12.65 -8.51
C ALA A 323 -4.45 11.14 -8.76
N TYR A 324 -5.67 10.59 -8.65
CA TYR A 324 -6.02 9.21 -8.93
C TYR A 324 -5.58 8.78 -10.34
N GLU A 325 -5.91 9.56 -11.38
CA GLU A 325 -5.50 9.27 -12.76
C GLU A 325 -3.99 9.38 -12.94
N THR A 326 -3.34 10.37 -12.32
CA THR A 326 -1.87 10.49 -12.31
C THR A 326 -1.20 9.26 -11.69
N ILE A 327 -1.72 8.76 -10.56
CA ILE A 327 -1.30 7.51 -9.92
C ILE A 327 -1.50 6.32 -10.85
N ARG A 328 -2.70 6.18 -11.42
CA ARG A 328 -3.08 5.06 -12.29
C ARG A 328 -2.21 5.01 -13.56
N GLN A 329 -1.94 6.17 -14.17
CA GLN A 329 -1.01 6.30 -15.29
C GLN A 329 0.44 6.02 -14.89
N TYR A 330 0.92 6.58 -13.78
CA TYR A 330 2.28 6.33 -13.27
C TYR A 330 2.53 4.83 -13.06
N LEU A 331 1.64 4.18 -12.32
CA LEU A 331 1.71 2.74 -12.02
C LEU A 331 1.62 1.89 -13.30
N SER A 332 0.76 2.27 -14.26
CA SER A 332 0.67 1.63 -15.57
C SER A 332 1.96 1.76 -16.39
N ARG A 333 2.51 2.98 -16.54
CA ARG A 333 3.80 3.23 -17.20
C ARG A 333 4.93 2.45 -16.52
N ARG A 334 4.90 2.34 -15.18
CA ARG A 334 5.89 1.61 -14.37
C ARG A 334 5.84 0.10 -14.53
N SER A 335 4.66 -0.49 -14.69
CA SER A 335 4.52 -1.91 -15.02
C SER A 335 5.17 -2.28 -16.37
N LYS A 336 5.19 -1.35 -17.34
CA LYS A 336 5.78 -1.54 -18.69
C LYS A 336 7.29 -1.24 -18.73
N LEU A 337 7.75 -0.24 -17.97
CA LEU A 337 9.15 0.24 -17.96
C LEU A 337 10.08 -0.54 -17.02
N GLY A 338 9.58 -1.07 -15.91
CA GLY A 338 10.40 -1.75 -14.89
C GLY A 338 11.62 -0.91 -14.46
N SER A 339 12.82 -1.49 -14.50
CA SER A 339 14.05 -0.77 -14.07
C SER A 339 14.55 0.37 -14.99
N LEU A 340 13.82 0.74 -16.05
CA LEU A 340 14.04 2.02 -16.76
C LEU A 340 13.07 3.13 -16.30
N TYR A 341 12.25 2.87 -15.28
CA TYR A 341 11.22 3.83 -14.87
C TYR A 341 11.76 5.17 -14.35
N TRP A 342 13.02 5.24 -13.90
CA TRP A 342 13.65 6.48 -13.41
C TRP A 342 13.69 7.63 -14.44
N ILE A 343 13.42 7.34 -15.72
CA ILE A 343 13.30 8.31 -16.82
C ILE A 343 11.91 9.01 -16.81
N ALA A 344 10.89 8.41 -16.19
CA ALA A 344 9.57 9.00 -16.01
C ALA A 344 9.49 9.70 -14.64
N ASP A 345 9.00 10.94 -14.62
CA ASP A 345 9.02 11.78 -13.42
C ASP A 345 8.25 11.15 -12.25
N GLY A 346 8.81 11.27 -11.05
CA GLY A 346 8.23 10.87 -9.78
C GLY A 346 7.66 12.01 -8.95
N ILE A 347 7.84 13.28 -9.35
CA ILE A 347 7.33 14.44 -8.62
C ILE A 347 5.79 14.44 -8.62
N ASP A 348 5.15 14.41 -9.78
CA ASP A 348 3.69 14.45 -9.88
C ASP A 348 3.01 13.23 -9.27
N TYR A 349 3.66 12.07 -9.31
CA TYR A 349 3.19 10.90 -8.57
C TYR A 349 3.25 11.07 -7.05
N ARG A 350 4.33 11.67 -6.51
CA ARG A 350 4.40 11.97 -5.07
C ARG A 350 3.40 13.05 -4.67
N ARG A 351 3.17 14.08 -5.50
CA ARG A 351 2.09 15.06 -5.32
C ARG A 351 0.72 14.40 -5.26
N ALA A 352 0.40 13.59 -6.28
CA ALA A 352 -0.85 12.85 -6.36
C ALA A 352 -1.04 11.87 -5.19
N CYS A 353 0.01 11.16 -4.76
CA CYS A 353 -0.06 10.32 -3.57
C CYS A 353 -0.30 11.14 -2.29
N ALA A 354 0.32 12.30 -2.14
CA ALA A 354 0.06 13.19 -1.01
C ALA A 354 -1.38 13.72 -1.02
N THR A 355 -1.92 14.08 -2.18
CA THR A 355 -3.35 14.44 -2.36
C THR A 355 -4.28 13.32 -1.95
N MET A 356 -4.09 12.08 -2.46
CA MET A 356 -4.91 10.93 -2.06
C MET A 356 -4.81 10.62 -0.56
N ASN A 357 -3.62 10.78 0.02
CA ASN A 357 -3.42 10.58 1.45
C ASN A 357 -4.10 11.66 2.30
N ARG A 358 -4.13 12.93 1.85
CA ARG A 358 -4.92 14.00 2.49
C ARG A 358 -6.40 13.67 2.47
N TYR A 359 -6.98 13.33 1.31
CA TYR A 359 -8.40 12.93 1.25
C TYR A 359 -8.75 11.81 2.24
N ALA A 360 -7.85 10.86 2.49
CA ALA A 360 -8.05 9.82 3.50
C ALA A 360 -7.76 10.27 4.95
N ASP A 361 -6.88 11.25 5.18
CA ASP A 361 -6.75 11.93 6.48
C ASP A 361 -8.04 12.71 6.79
N ASP A 362 -8.55 13.48 5.84
CA ASP A 362 -9.74 14.33 5.96
C ASP A 362 -10.99 13.50 6.28
N LEU A 363 -11.17 12.35 5.62
CA LEU A 363 -12.24 11.38 5.93
C LEU A 363 -12.12 10.78 7.34
N VAL A 364 -10.89 10.53 7.82
CA VAL A 364 -10.66 10.09 9.20
C VAL A 364 -10.96 11.22 10.19
N ILE A 365 -10.55 12.45 9.89
CA ILE A 365 -10.83 13.65 10.70
C ILE A 365 -12.34 13.89 10.81
N GLN A 366 -13.10 13.81 9.71
CA GLN A 366 -14.56 13.93 9.71
C GLN A 366 -15.20 12.88 10.64
N ALA A 367 -14.89 11.60 10.43
CA ALA A 367 -15.44 10.51 11.24
C ALA A 367 -14.99 10.58 12.71
N MET A 368 -13.81 11.12 12.99
CA MET A 368 -13.36 11.40 14.36
C MET A 368 -14.16 12.54 15.02
N ALA A 369 -14.53 13.57 14.25
CA ALA A 369 -15.27 14.74 14.71
C ALA A 369 -16.78 14.48 14.91
N GLU A 370 -17.46 13.82 13.97
CA GLU A 370 -18.90 13.47 14.09
C GLU A 370 -19.14 12.61 15.35
N ALA A 371 -18.24 11.68 15.64
CA ALA A 371 -18.25 10.87 16.87
C ALA A 371 -17.84 11.66 18.15
N SER A 372 -17.90 12.99 18.15
CA SER A 372 -17.78 13.85 19.34
C SER A 372 -19.05 14.66 19.65
N SER A 373 -19.94 14.90 18.67
CA SER A 373 -21.25 15.53 18.90
C SER A 373 -22.28 14.58 19.52
N ASP A 374 -22.20 13.29 19.19
CA ASP A 374 -23.20 12.27 19.57
C ASP A 374 -23.22 11.91 21.06
N VAL A 375 -22.29 12.44 21.87
CA VAL A 375 -22.21 12.17 23.31
C VAL A 375 -23.35 12.85 24.10
N LEU A 376 -24.08 13.80 23.50
CA LEU A 376 -25.12 14.59 24.15
C LEU A 376 -26.56 14.32 23.69
N ALA A 377 -26.80 13.36 22.79
CA ALA A 377 -28.13 13.07 22.25
C ALA A 377 -28.45 11.56 22.14
N ASN A 378 -29.29 11.07 23.06
CA ASN A 378 -30.07 9.82 22.98
C ASN A 378 -29.29 8.50 22.73
N ALA A 379 -28.80 7.89 23.82
CA ALA A 379 -28.26 6.53 23.78
C ALA A 379 -29.29 5.46 23.33
N ASP A 380 -30.58 5.64 23.67
CA ASP A 380 -31.63 4.63 23.48
C ASP A 380 -32.19 4.54 22.04
N THR A 381 -31.88 5.49 21.15
CA THR A 381 -32.38 5.51 19.76
C THR A 381 -31.36 5.01 18.73
N ARG A 382 -30.33 4.27 19.14
CA ARG A 382 -29.38 3.62 18.22
C ARG A 382 -30.03 2.48 17.44
N VAL A 383 -30.55 2.80 16.25
CA VAL A 383 -30.97 1.81 15.24
C VAL A 383 -29.79 0.88 14.94
N LYS A 384 -30.02 -0.44 15.03
CA LYS A 384 -28.99 -1.47 14.80
C LYS A 384 -28.61 -1.59 13.31
N GLY A 385 -27.90 -0.59 12.76
CA GLY A 385 -27.46 -0.65 11.36
C GLY A 385 -26.38 0.33 10.92
N ASP A 386 -26.16 1.46 11.61
CA ASP A 386 -25.51 2.61 10.97
C ASP A 386 -24.26 3.15 11.69
N PHE A 387 -23.11 2.52 11.40
CA PHE A 387 -21.77 3.00 11.74
C PHE A 387 -20.79 2.60 10.62
N GLY A 388 -20.07 3.55 10.02
CA GLY A 388 -19.07 3.29 8.98
C GLY A 388 -17.90 2.45 9.50
N LEU A 389 -17.10 1.87 8.59
CA LEU A 389 -15.88 1.15 9.01
C LEU A 389 -14.93 2.04 9.83
N ILE A 390 -14.80 3.32 9.51
CA ILE A 390 -13.92 4.23 10.26
C ILE A 390 -14.43 4.44 11.70
N SER A 391 -15.76 4.43 11.89
CA SER A 391 -16.42 4.50 13.21
C SER A 391 -16.14 3.27 14.08
N ASP A 392 -16.06 2.08 13.48
CA ASP A 392 -15.61 0.85 14.16
C ASP A 392 -14.10 0.93 14.49
N LEU A 393 -13.26 1.28 13.49
CA LEU A 393 -11.81 1.30 13.66
C LEU A 393 -11.36 2.30 14.73
N LYS A 394 -12.05 3.43 14.90
CA LYS A 394 -11.82 4.39 16.01
C LYS A 394 -11.99 3.78 17.41
N GLN A 395 -12.72 2.67 17.55
CA GLN A 395 -12.90 1.96 18.84
C GLN A 395 -11.80 0.92 19.09
N GLU A 396 -11.00 0.56 18.08
CA GLU A 396 -9.95 -0.46 18.17
C GLU A 396 -8.52 0.06 17.88
N LEU A 397 -8.39 1.30 17.41
CA LEU A 397 -7.12 1.94 17.05
C LEU A 397 -7.07 3.38 17.57
N GLU A 398 -6.03 3.69 18.34
CA GLU A 398 -5.77 5.04 18.86
C GLU A 398 -5.09 5.97 17.85
N ASP A 399 -4.26 5.43 16.96
CA ASP A 399 -3.52 6.19 15.94
C ASP A 399 -4.37 6.44 14.68
N PRO A 400 -4.71 7.71 14.36
CA PRO A 400 -5.42 8.06 13.13
C PRO A 400 -4.64 7.68 11.86
N THR A 401 -3.31 7.61 11.94
CA THR A 401 -2.44 7.24 10.83
C THR A 401 -2.59 5.77 10.46
N GLU A 402 -2.67 4.87 11.46
CA GLU A 402 -2.99 3.46 11.25
C GLU A 402 -4.39 3.29 10.64
N ILE A 403 -5.38 4.06 11.10
CA ILE A 403 -6.73 4.08 10.50
C ILE A 403 -6.66 4.55 9.03
N ARG A 404 -6.05 5.72 8.74
CA ARG A 404 -5.91 6.26 7.37
C ARG A 404 -5.22 5.26 6.45
N ASN A 405 -4.15 4.63 6.91
CA ASN A 405 -3.39 3.68 6.09
C ASN A 405 -4.24 2.47 5.68
N LEU A 406 -5.12 1.99 6.57
CA LEU A 406 -6.09 0.93 6.26
C LEU A 406 -7.22 1.41 5.33
N VAL A 407 -7.70 2.65 5.50
CA VAL A 407 -8.66 3.29 4.57
C VAL A 407 -8.05 3.40 3.16
N MET A 408 -6.77 3.78 3.06
CA MET A 408 -6.04 3.84 1.80
C MET A 408 -5.84 2.45 1.16
N ASP A 409 -5.55 1.40 1.93
CA ASP A 409 -5.53 0.03 1.38
C ASP A 409 -6.87 -0.35 0.72
N LEU A 410 -7.99 0.06 1.35
CA LEU A 410 -9.33 -0.25 0.88
C LEU A 410 -9.70 0.54 -0.38
N PHE A 411 -9.37 1.83 -0.49
CA PHE A 411 -9.50 2.56 -1.76
C PHE A 411 -8.66 1.93 -2.88
N ILE A 412 -7.43 1.52 -2.60
CA ILE A 412 -6.55 0.86 -3.59
C ILE A 412 -7.10 -0.49 -4.05
N ALA A 413 -7.82 -1.21 -3.18
CA ALA A 413 -8.26 -2.60 -3.40
C ALA A 413 -9.74 -2.80 -3.76
N GLY A 414 -10.64 -1.86 -3.42
CA GLY A 414 -12.08 -1.92 -3.67
C GLY A 414 -12.47 -1.27 -5.01
N GLN A 415 -12.67 0.05 -4.97
CA GLN A 415 -13.05 0.95 -6.08
C GLN A 415 -12.56 0.50 -7.48
N ASN A 416 -11.24 0.30 -7.64
CA ASN A 416 -10.61 -0.03 -8.92
C ASN A 416 -10.96 -1.43 -9.44
N MET A 417 -11.31 -2.33 -8.53
CA MET A 417 -11.45 -3.76 -8.79
C MET A 417 -12.91 -4.10 -9.11
N THR A 418 -13.87 -3.61 -8.32
CA THR A 418 -15.31 -3.78 -8.61
C THR A 418 -15.67 -3.11 -9.94
N GLY A 419 -15.39 -1.81 -10.11
CA GLY A 419 -15.81 -1.06 -11.31
C GLY A 419 -15.25 -1.64 -12.62
N THR A 420 -13.99 -2.07 -12.62
CA THR A 420 -13.40 -2.74 -13.79
C THR A 420 -13.99 -4.14 -14.01
N LEU A 421 -14.33 -4.90 -12.96
CA LEU A 421 -14.93 -6.23 -13.12
C LEU A 421 -16.38 -6.16 -13.61
N ALA A 422 -17.16 -5.20 -13.11
CA ALA A 422 -18.50 -4.92 -13.63
C ALA A 422 -18.45 -4.61 -15.14
N ALA A 423 -17.49 -3.80 -15.58
CA ALA A 423 -17.29 -3.50 -16.99
C ALA A 423 -16.96 -4.77 -17.81
N TRP A 424 -16.08 -5.65 -17.31
CA TRP A 424 -15.81 -6.94 -17.97
C TRP A 424 -17.03 -7.88 -18.00
N ILE A 425 -17.88 -7.87 -16.98
CA ILE A 425 -19.11 -8.67 -16.95
C ILE A 425 -20.06 -8.20 -18.06
N PHE A 426 -20.32 -6.90 -18.17
CA PHE A 426 -21.21 -6.38 -19.21
C PHE A 426 -20.61 -6.50 -20.62
N ALA A 427 -19.29 -6.39 -20.78
CA ALA A 427 -18.62 -6.66 -22.06
C ALA A 427 -18.73 -8.13 -22.50
N GLN A 428 -18.67 -9.10 -21.58
CA GLN A 428 -18.93 -10.50 -21.90
C GLN A 428 -20.41 -10.76 -22.21
N LEU A 429 -21.32 -10.21 -21.40
CA LEU A 429 -22.75 -10.40 -21.58
C LEU A 429 -23.31 -9.78 -22.88
N GLU A 430 -22.70 -8.69 -23.36
CA GLU A 430 -23.01 -8.07 -24.65
C GLU A 430 -22.65 -9.00 -25.84
N GLN A 431 -21.51 -9.69 -25.75
CA GLN A 431 -21.09 -10.69 -26.75
C GLN A 431 -21.83 -12.04 -26.61
N HIS A 432 -22.50 -12.28 -25.48
CA HIS A 432 -23.21 -13.53 -25.16
C HIS A 432 -24.69 -13.29 -24.75
N PRO A 433 -25.54 -12.84 -25.69
CA PRO A 433 -26.92 -12.47 -25.39
C PRO A 433 -27.81 -13.65 -24.94
N ASP A 434 -27.47 -14.90 -25.29
CA ASP A 434 -28.16 -16.09 -24.76
C ASP A 434 -27.95 -16.23 -23.25
N ILE A 435 -26.72 -15.98 -22.78
CA ILE A 435 -26.34 -16.01 -21.37
C ILE A 435 -27.00 -14.84 -20.63
N TYR A 436 -27.07 -13.66 -21.27
CA TYR A 436 -27.81 -12.51 -20.74
C TYR A 436 -29.29 -12.82 -20.52
N GLN A 437 -29.97 -13.42 -21.51
CA GLN A 437 -31.39 -13.78 -21.35
C GLN A 437 -31.60 -14.93 -20.34
N ARG A 438 -30.68 -15.91 -20.24
CA ARG A 438 -30.71 -16.92 -19.17
C ARG A 438 -30.61 -16.27 -17.79
N MET A 439 -29.66 -15.36 -17.60
CA MET A 439 -29.48 -14.65 -16.33
C MET A 439 -30.66 -13.72 -16.01
N ARG A 440 -31.24 -13.06 -17.02
CA ARG A 440 -32.44 -12.21 -16.87
C ARG A 440 -33.68 -13.02 -16.47
N ALA A 441 -33.86 -14.24 -17.02
CA ALA A 441 -34.94 -15.14 -16.61
C ALA A 441 -34.76 -15.62 -15.16
N GLU A 442 -33.56 -16.09 -14.81
CA GLU A 442 -33.20 -16.51 -13.44
C GLU A 442 -33.42 -15.39 -12.41
N VAL A 443 -33.10 -14.15 -12.77
CA VAL A 443 -33.35 -12.97 -11.93
C VAL A 443 -34.83 -12.61 -11.83
N ALA A 444 -35.60 -12.77 -12.92
CA ALA A 444 -37.05 -12.54 -12.90
C ALA A 444 -37.79 -13.57 -12.02
N ASP A 445 -37.38 -14.84 -12.07
CA ASP A 445 -37.95 -15.90 -11.22
C ASP A 445 -37.64 -15.68 -9.72
N ALA A 446 -36.46 -15.13 -9.40
CA ALA A 446 -36.00 -14.92 -8.02
C ALA A 446 -36.46 -13.59 -7.38
N PHE A 447 -36.56 -12.51 -8.16
CA PHE A 447 -36.79 -11.15 -7.66
C PHE A 447 -37.93 -10.39 -8.35
N GLY A 448 -38.60 -11.00 -9.31
CA GLY A 448 -39.54 -10.33 -10.21
C GLY A 448 -38.83 -9.53 -11.32
N ASP A 449 -39.63 -9.09 -12.28
CA ASP A 449 -39.20 -8.20 -13.37
C ASP A 449 -39.34 -6.71 -13.00
N GLU A 450 -39.16 -5.78 -13.96
CA GLU A 450 -39.32 -4.34 -13.70
C GLU A 450 -40.75 -3.94 -13.30
N HIS A 451 -41.77 -4.74 -13.66
CA HIS A 451 -43.18 -4.48 -13.33
C HIS A 451 -43.62 -5.09 -11.99
N SER A 452 -42.81 -5.99 -11.43
CA SER A 452 -43.07 -6.63 -10.16
C SER A 452 -42.91 -5.64 -8.99
N PRO A 453 -43.67 -5.77 -7.88
CA PRO A 453 -43.44 -4.94 -6.70
C PRO A 453 -42.01 -5.14 -6.21
N LYS A 454 -41.28 -4.05 -5.88
CA LYS A 454 -39.85 -4.09 -5.55
C LYS A 454 -39.54 -5.06 -4.40
N VAL A 455 -39.20 -6.31 -4.73
CA VAL A 455 -38.69 -7.30 -3.79
C VAL A 455 -37.32 -6.82 -3.30
N PRO A 456 -37.04 -6.84 -1.98
CA PRO A 456 -35.71 -6.58 -1.46
C PRO A 456 -34.73 -7.62 -2.00
N VAL A 457 -33.69 -7.19 -2.72
CA VAL A 457 -32.62 -8.08 -3.19
C VAL A 457 -31.74 -8.43 -1.99
N THR A 458 -32.01 -9.59 -1.37
CA THR A 458 -31.29 -10.06 -0.19
C THR A 458 -30.15 -11.01 -0.55
N TRP A 459 -29.09 -11.02 0.25
CA TRP A 459 -27.93 -11.89 0.06
C TRP A 459 -28.26 -13.38 -0.01
N ASP A 460 -29.26 -13.84 0.77
CA ASP A 460 -29.65 -15.26 0.78
C ASP A 460 -30.38 -15.71 -0.49
N GLU A 461 -31.10 -14.81 -1.17
CA GLU A 461 -31.71 -15.05 -2.48
C GLU A 461 -30.69 -14.92 -3.62
N MET A 462 -29.75 -13.94 -3.56
CA MET A 462 -28.69 -13.78 -4.57
C MET A 462 -27.79 -15.03 -4.71
N LYS A 463 -27.78 -15.92 -3.72
CA LYS A 463 -27.10 -17.22 -3.80
C LYS A 463 -27.68 -18.16 -4.85
N LYS A 464 -28.99 -18.08 -5.08
CA LYS A 464 -29.76 -19.04 -5.87
C LYS A 464 -29.64 -18.78 -7.37
N CYS A 465 -29.23 -17.56 -7.74
CA CYS A 465 -28.96 -17.15 -9.11
C CYS A 465 -27.65 -17.77 -9.63
N GLN A 466 -27.65 -19.08 -9.91
CA GLN A 466 -26.45 -19.84 -10.26
C GLN A 466 -25.81 -19.35 -11.57
N THR A 467 -26.60 -18.94 -12.56
CA THR A 467 -26.14 -18.37 -13.83
C THR A 467 -25.37 -17.07 -13.59
N LEU A 468 -25.92 -16.16 -12.76
CA LEU A 468 -25.22 -14.95 -12.33
C LEU A 468 -23.90 -15.25 -11.63
N GLN A 469 -23.91 -16.19 -10.67
CA GLN A 469 -22.69 -16.55 -9.93
C GLN A 469 -21.64 -17.17 -10.86
N ASN A 470 -22.05 -18.00 -11.81
CA ASN A 470 -21.19 -18.59 -12.84
C ASN A 470 -20.61 -17.53 -13.80
N VAL A 471 -21.41 -16.54 -14.22
CA VAL A 471 -20.98 -15.41 -15.07
C VAL A 471 -19.88 -14.60 -14.37
N ILE A 472 -20.02 -14.30 -13.08
CA ILE A 472 -19.00 -13.58 -12.29
C ILE A 472 -17.70 -14.40 -12.24
N LEU A 473 -17.78 -15.71 -11.96
CA LEU A 473 -16.61 -16.59 -11.86
C LEU A 473 -15.89 -16.78 -13.21
N GLU A 474 -16.63 -16.96 -14.30
CA GLU A 474 -16.04 -17.12 -15.64
C GLU A 474 -15.46 -15.79 -16.15
N THR A 475 -16.08 -14.66 -15.82
CA THR A 475 -15.50 -13.33 -16.12
C THR A 475 -14.18 -13.13 -15.36
N LEU A 476 -14.09 -13.55 -14.10
CA LEU A 476 -12.85 -13.54 -13.31
C LEU A 476 -11.79 -14.53 -13.82
N ARG A 477 -12.20 -15.66 -14.41
CA ARG A 477 -11.29 -16.59 -15.10
C ARG A 477 -10.71 -15.94 -16.35
N MET A 478 -11.56 -15.34 -17.18
CA MET A 478 -11.20 -14.72 -18.44
C MET A 478 -10.43 -13.40 -18.27
N TYR A 479 -10.80 -12.57 -17.29
CA TYR A 479 -10.22 -11.25 -17.03
C TYR A 479 -9.79 -11.11 -15.56
N PRO A 480 -8.80 -11.88 -15.09
CA PRO A 480 -8.26 -11.72 -13.75
C PRO A 480 -7.61 -10.35 -13.64
N LEU A 481 -8.26 -9.47 -12.87
CA LEU A 481 -7.92 -8.06 -12.66
C LEU A 481 -6.42 -7.84 -12.41
N LEU A 482 -5.78 -8.72 -11.65
CA LEU A 482 -4.32 -8.78 -11.51
C LEU A 482 -3.73 -9.89 -12.40
N ALA A 483 -3.48 -9.61 -13.68
CA ALA A 483 -2.90 -10.60 -14.61
C ALA A 483 -1.56 -11.20 -14.16
N ASN A 484 -0.84 -10.58 -13.22
CA ASN A 484 0.40 -11.12 -12.66
C ASN A 484 0.42 -11.00 -11.13
N ILE A 485 0.66 -12.11 -10.43
CA ILE A 485 0.92 -12.15 -9.00
C ILE A 485 2.32 -12.68 -8.73
N GLY A 486 3.03 -12.12 -7.75
CA GLY A 486 4.42 -12.50 -7.50
C GLY A 486 4.89 -12.25 -6.08
N ARG A 487 6.04 -12.86 -5.76
CA ARG A 487 6.73 -12.80 -4.47
C ARG A 487 8.24 -12.76 -4.70
N THR A 488 8.98 -12.39 -3.67
CA THR A 488 10.43 -12.53 -3.60
C THR A 488 10.80 -13.55 -2.52
N ALA A 489 11.72 -14.47 -2.82
CA ALA A 489 12.20 -15.45 -1.86
C ALA A 489 12.97 -14.77 -0.71
N ARG A 490 12.71 -15.21 0.52
CA ARG A 490 13.42 -14.81 1.76
C ARG A 490 14.70 -15.62 1.92
N VAL A 491 14.63 -16.92 1.65
CA VAL A 491 15.71 -17.92 1.73
C VAL A 491 15.98 -18.57 0.36
N ASP A 492 17.02 -19.40 0.24
CA ASP A 492 17.12 -20.34 -0.88
C ASP A 492 16.06 -21.44 -0.65
N THR A 493 15.14 -21.63 -1.60
CA THR A 493 13.95 -22.52 -1.53
C THR A 493 13.67 -23.17 -2.90
N ILE A 494 12.56 -23.88 -3.08
CA ILE A 494 12.21 -24.59 -4.32
C ILE A 494 10.81 -24.25 -4.83
N LEU A 495 10.59 -24.46 -6.13
CA LEU A 495 9.28 -24.63 -6.76
C LEU A 495 9.08 -26.11 -7.13
N PRO A 496 7.86 -26.67 -7.04
CA PRO A 496 7.55 -28.04 -7.45
C PRO A 496 7.99 -28.40 -8.87
N HIS A 497 7.76 -27.51 -9.83
CA HIS A 497 8.05 -27.74 -11.25
C HIS A 497 8.87 -26.59 -11.87
N GLY A 498 9.35 -26.79 -13.09
CA GLY A 498 10.05 -25.81 -13.91
C GLY A 498 11.56 -26.03 -14.02
N GLY A 499 12.08 -27.10 -13.44
CA GLY A 499 13.45 -27.58 -13.66
C GLY A 499 13.47 -28.76 -14.64
N GLY A 500 14.61 -28.93 -15.32
CA GLY A 500 14.85 -30.08 -16.20
C GLY A 500 14.39 -29.85 -17.64
N PRO A 501 14.65 -30.81 -18.55
CA PRO A 501 14.33 -30.67 -19.98
C PRO A 501 12.82 -30.83 -20.27
N ASP A 502 12.09 -31.50 -19.38
CA ASP A 502 10.63 -31.66 -19.38
C ASP A 502 9.91 -30.53 -18.62
N GLY A 503 10.64 -29.80 -17.77
CA GLY A 503 10.07 -28.81 -16.85
C GLY A 503 9.31 -29.41 -15.68
N LEU A 504 9.41 -30.71 -15.41
CA LEU A 504 8.68 -31.40 -14.33
C LEU A 504 9.48 -31.54 -13.04
N GLN A 505 10.80 -31.32 -13.09
CA GLN A 505 11.66 -31.43 -11.92
C GLN A 505 11.55 -30.19 -11.02
N PRO A 506 11.82 -30.32 -9.71
CA PRO A 506 11.89 -29.17 -8.80
C PRO A 506 12.87 -28.12 -9.30
N LEU A 507 12.50 -26.85 -9.17
CA LEU A 507 13.35 -25.71 -9.56
C LEU A 507 13.85 -24.98 -8.32
N ALA A 508 15.17 -24.92 -8.14
CA ALA A 508 15.79 -24.15 -7.07
C ALA A 508 15.59 -22.64 -7.29
N VAL A 509 15.06 -21.94 -6.28
CA VAL A 509 14.85 -20.49 -6.28
C VAL A 509 15.71 -19.86 -5.19
N PRO A 510 16.66 -18.97 -5.53
CA PRO A 510 17.55 -18.42 -4.53
C PRO A 510 16.94 -17.25 -3.74
N ALA A 511 17.48 -17.03 -2.54
CA ALA A 511 17.17 -15.88 -1.71
C ALA A 511 17.30 -14.56 -2.50
N GLY A 512 16.23 -13.77 -2.53
CA GLY A 512 16.15 -12.50 -3.26
C GLY A 512 15.70 -12.61 -4.72
N ALA A 513 15.56 -13.80 -5.31
CA ALA A 513 14.91 -13.95 -6.61
C ALA A 513 13.40 -13.69 -6.52
N ALA A 514 12.80 -13.22 -7.63
CA ALA A 514 11.37 -13.00 -7.74
C ALA A 514 10.71 -14.13 -8.55
N VAL A 515 9.63 -14.71 -8.04
CA VAL A 515 8.73 -15.58 -8.82
C VAL A 515 7.47 -14.79 -9.16
N THR A 516 7.02 -14.84 -10.41
CA THR A 516 5.82 -14.16 -10.90
C THR A 516 4.98 -15.12 -11.73
N CYS A 517 3.79 -15.44 -11.25
CA CYS A 517 2.79 -16.20 -11.99
C CYS A 517 1.92 -15.27 -12.84
N ASN A 518 1.68 -15.62 -14.10
CA ASN A 518 0.73 -14.91 -14.94
C ASN A 518 -0.65 -15.60 -14.86
N LEU A 519 -1.56 -15.02 -14.06
CA LEU A 519 -2.88 -15.60 -13.82
C LEU A 519 -3.74 -15.67 -15.08
N TYR A 520 -3.64 -14.66 -15.95
CA TYR A 520 -4.42 -14.59 -17.20
C TYR A 520 -4.16 -15.79 -18.13
N LEU A 521 -2.91 -16.23 -18.25
CA LEU A 521 -2.52 -17.39 -19.04
C LEU A 521 -2.64 -18.72 -18.28
N MET A 522 -2.44 -18.73 -16.96
CA MET A 522 -2.71 -19.90 -16.10
C MET A 522 -4.19 -20.30 -16.18
N HIS A 523 -5.10 -19.33 -16.13
CA HIS A 523 -6.55 -19.50 -16.28
C HIS A 523 -6.99 -19.96 -17.69
N ARG A 524 -6.05 -20.12 -18.63
CA ARG A 524 -6.26 -20.53 -20.05
C ARG A 524 -5.43 -21.76 -20.45
N ARG A 525 -4.83 -22.45 -19.48
CA ARG A 525 -4.11 -23.70 -19.73
C ARG A 525 -5.10 -24.81 -20.06
N GLN A 526 -4.97 -25.39 -21.25
CA GLN A 526 -5.88 -26.45 -21.73
C GLN A 526 -5.82 -27.69 -20.83
N GLU A 527 -4.67 -27.96 -20.20
CA GLU A 527 -4.51 -29.08 -19.25
C GLU A 527 -5.39 -28.93 -17.99
N GLU A 528 -5.74 -27.70 -17.61
CA GLU A 528 -6.52 -27.39 -16.39
C GLU A 528 -7.99 -27.04 -16.71
N TRP A 529 -8.26 -26.59 -17.93
CA TRP A 529 -9.51 -25.91 -18.32
C TRP A 529 -10.23 -26.52 -19.53
N GLY A 530 -9.63 -27.44 -20.27
CA GLY A 530 -10.20 -28.06 -21.48
C GLY A 530 -9.79 -27.38 -22.78
N ASP A 531 -10.25 -27.91 -23.92
CA ASP A 531 -9.96 -27.31 -25.23
C ASP A 531 -10.61 -25.91 -25.37
N ASP A 532 -11.80 -25.73 -24.80
CA ASP A 532 -12.56 -24.47 -24.74
C ASP A 532 -12.03 -23.48 -23.68
N ALA A 533 -10.79 -23.66 -23.18
CA ALA A 533 -10.17 -22.78 -22.18
C ALA A 533 -10.07 -21.30 -22.58
N TRP A 534 -10.28 -20.97 -23.87
CA TRP A 534 -10.29 -19.60 -24.38
C TRP A 534 -11.70 -19.04 -24.59
N GLU A 535 -12.75 -19.84 -24.36
CA GLU A 535 -14.16 -19.47 -24.55
C GLU A 535 -14.80 -19.05 -23.22
N PHE A 536 -15.77 -18.13 -23.28
CA PHE A 536 -16.56 -17.73 -22.12
C PHE A 536 -17.71 -18.71 -21.92
N ASN A 537 -17.55 -19.62 -20.96
CA ASN A 537 -18.50 -20.69 -20.66
C ASN A 537 -18.82 -20.70 -19.16
N PRO A 538 -19.85 -19.97 -18.68
CA PRO A 538 -20.27 -20.00 -17.29
C PRO A 538 -20.66 -21.39 -16.79
N ASP A 539 -21.23 -22.24 -17.65
CA ASP A 539 -21.72 -23.57 -17.25
C ASP A 539 -20.57 -24.54 -16.86
N ARG A 540 -19.33 -24.22 -17.25
CA ARG A 540 -18.06 -24.80 -16.75
C ARG A 540 -17.94 -24.85 -15.22
N TRP A 541 -18.68 -24.00 -14.50
CA TRP A 541 -18.66 -23.90 -13.04
C TRP A 541 -19.65 -24.85 -12.35
N ILE A 542 -20.55 -25.51 -13.08
CA ILE A 542 -21.51 -26.47 -12.53
C ILE A 542 -20.76 -27.69 -11.98
N GLY A 543 -20.80 -27.88 -10.66
CA GLY A 543 -20.12 -28.98 -9.96
C GLY A 543 -18.60 -28.87 -9.86
N ARG A 544 -17.98 -27.82 -10.42
CA ARG A 544 -16.52 -27.63 -10.38
C ARG A 544 -16.06 -27.15 -8.99
N LYS A 545 -15.03 -27.79 -8.45
CA LYS A 545 -14.34 -27.35 -7.21
C LYS A 545 -13.23 -26.37 -7.54
N PHE A 546 -12.94 -25.45 -6.62
CA PHE A 546 -11.83 -24.50 -6.74
C PHE A 546 -10.50 -25.16 -6.33
N GLY A 547 -9.53 -25.22 -7.24
CA GLY A 547 -8.12 -25.49 -6.92
C GLY A 547 -7.22 -24.27 -7.17
N ALA A 548 -5.90 -24.49 -7.21
CA ALA A 548 -4.91 -23.43 -7.41
C ALA A 548 -4.87 -22.87 -8.84
N GLU A 549 -5.48 -23.58 -9.79
CA GLU A 549 -5.63 -23.20 -11.20
C GLU A 549 -6.60 -22.03 -11.42
N TYR A 550 -7.38 -21.69 -10.39
CA TYR A 550 -8.22 -20.49 -10.33
C TYR A 550 -7.87 -19.64 -9.11
N ALA A 551 -7.10 -18.57 -9.33
CA ALA A 551 -6.57 -17.74 -8.25
C ALA A 551 -6.72 -16.22 -8.46
N PRO A 552 -7.85 -15.69 -8.99
CA PRO A 552 -7.99 -14.25 -9.29
C PRO A 552 -7.83 -13.34 -8.06
N PHE A 553 -8.12 -13.84 -6.86
CA PHE A 553 -7.97 -13.13 -5.58
C PHE A 553 -6.68 -13.52 -4.82
N GLY A 554 -5.78 -14.27 -5.44
CA GLY A 554 -4.63 -14.90 -4.80
C GLY A 554 -5.02 -16.16 -4.00
N LEU A 555 -4.03 -16.72 -3.28
CA LEU A 555 -4.16 -17.92 -2.44
C LEU A 555 -3.46 -17.71 -1.09
N GLY A 556 -3.70 -18.63 -0.16
CA GLY A 556 -3.07 -18.67 1.16
C GLY A 556 -3.39 -17.44 2.03
N PRO A 557 -2.55 -17.10 3.02
CA PRO A 557 -2.87 -16.04 4.00
C PRO A 557 -3.05 -14.65 3.35
N ARG A 558 -2.47 -14.41 2.18
CA ARG A 558 -2.59 -13.13 1.44
C ARG A 558 -3.61 -13.17 0.29
N VAL A 559 -4.61 -14.06 0.36
CA VAL A 559 -5.86 -13.97 -0.42
C VAL A 559 -6.59 -12.65 -0.11
N CYS A 560 -7.41 -12.12 -1.03
CA CYS A 560 -8.17 -10.89 -0.81
C CYS A 560 -9.05 -10.94 0.47
N VAL A 561 -9.20 -9.81 1.18
CA VAL A 561 -10.22 -9.66 2.25
C VAL A 561 -11.60 -9.37 1.66
N GLY A 562 -11.70 -8.40 0.75
CA GLY A 562 -12.97 -7.88 0.25
C GLY A 562 -13.68 -8.75 -0.80
N PHE A 563 -13.25 -9.99 -1.03
CA PHE A 563 -13.84 -10.84 -2.07
C PHE A 563 -15.35 -11.03 -1.89
N GLN A 564 -15.82 -11.34 -0.69
CA GLN A 564 -17.25 -11.55 -0.45
C GLN A 564 -18.06 -10.25 -0.58
N MET A 565 -17.51 -9.11 -0.14
CA MET A 565 -18.12 -7.79 -0.33
C MET A 565 -18.28 -7.47 -1.82
N ALA A 566 -17.18 -7.55 -2.60
CA ALA A 566 -17.22 -7.30 -4.04
C ALA A 566 -18.14 -8.29 -4.78
N LYS A 567 -18.24 -9.55 -4.33
CA LYS A 567 -19.16 -10.55 -4.89
C LYS A 567 -20.63 -10.18 -4.62
N THR A 568 -20.96 -9.68 -3.43
CA THR A 568 -22.29 -9.17 -3.05
C THR A 568 -22.65 -7.93 -3.88
N GLU A 569 -21.76 -6.93 -3.90
CA GLU A 569 -21.87 -5.67 -4.66
C GLU A 569 -22.13 -5.93 -6.16
N LEU A 570 -21.28 -6.75 -6.78
CA LEU A 570 -21.42 -7.13 -8.20
C LEU A 570 -22.70 -7.94 -8.47
N SER A 571 -23.10 -8.84 -7.57
CA SER A 571 -24.37 -9.57 -7.73
C SER A 571 -25.55 -8.61 -7.74
N TYR A 572 -25.59 -7.66 -6.79
CA TYR A 572 -26.66 -6.67 -6.67
C TYR A 572 -26.76 -5.79 -7.91
N LEU A 573 -25.62 -5.24 -8.35
CA LEU A 573 -25.50 -4.45 -9.57
C LEU A 573 -25.97 -5.22 -10.81
N CYS A 574 -25.52 -6.46 -10.99
CA CYS A 574 -25.89 -7.27 -12.16
C CYS A 574 -27.38 -7.58 -12.17
N ILE A 575 -27.97 -7.97 -11.02
CA ILE A 575 -29.42 -8.19 -10.87
C ILE A 575 -30.20 -6.97 -11.32
N ARG A 576 -29.87 -5.79 -10.78
CA ARG A 576 -30.58 -4.56 -11.08
C ARG A 576 -30.43 -4.14 -12.53
N MET A 577 -29.22 -4.23 -13.10
CA MET A 577 -28.96 -3.94 -14.51
C MET A 577 -29.79 -4.83 -15.45
N VAL A 578 -29.87 -6.15 -15.20
CA VAL A 578 -30.65 -7.05 -16.07
C VAL A 578 -32.15 -7.05 -15.81
N GLN A 579 -32.64 -6.58 -14.65
CA GLN A 579 -34.05 -6.21 -14.48
C GLN A 579 -34.38 -5.00 -15.38
N ARG A 580 -33.59 -3.93 -15.27
CA ARG A 580 -33.83 -2.61 -15.90
C ARG A 580 -33.69 -2.59 -17.42
N PHE A 581 -32.76 -3.40 -17.95
CA PHE A 581 -32.39 -3.39 -19.36
C PHE A 581 -32.60 -4.76 -20.00
N SER A 582 -33.29 -4.78 -21.14
CA SER A 582 -33.61 -6.01 -21.89
C SER A 582 -32.46 -6.52 -22.76
N GLU A 583 -31.50 -5.65 -23.06
CA GLU A 583 -30.28 -5.91 -23.83
C GLU A 583 -29.27 -4.77 -23.62
N ILE A 584 -28.00 -5.05 -23.92
CA ILE A 584 -26.89 -4.10 -24.01
C ILE A 584 -26.18 -4.44 -25.32
N LYS A 585 -26.00 -3.47 -26.24
CA LYS A 585 -25.31 -3.66 -27.53
C LYS A 585 -24.14 -2.69 -27.72
N ALA A 586 -22.98 -3.15 -28.19
CA ALA A 586 -21.87 -2.27 -28.55
C ALA A 586 -22.18 -1.39 -29.79
N PRO A 587 -21.52 -0.23 -29.94
CA PRO A 587 -21.45 0.50 -31.21
C PRO A 587 -20.90 -0.36 -32.35
N GLU A 588 -21.32 -0.09 -33.59
CA GLU A 588 -20.78 -0.79 -34.76
C GLU A 588 -19.25 -0.61 -34.86
N GLY A 589 -18.52 -1.74 -34.88
CA GLY A 589 -17.05 -1.76 -34.94
C GLY A 589 -16.31 -1.53 -33.62
N GLN A 590 -17.01 -1.37 -32.49
CA GLN A 590 -16.39 -1.30 -31.16
C GLN A 590 -15.98 -2.69 -30.65
N ASP A 591 -14.69 -2.87 -30.34
CA ASP A 591 -14.20 -4.02 -29.56
C ASP A 591 -14.18 -3.65 -28.06
N ASN A 592 -15.23 -4.08 -27.35
CA ASN A 592 -15.35 -3.97 -25.89
C ASN A 592 -14.50 -5.02 -25.13
N LEU A 593 -14.04 -6.10 -25.80
CA LEU A 593 -13.18 -7.13 -25.21
C LEU A 593 -11.67 -6.79 -25.32
N ALA A 594 -11.33 -5.71 -26.00
CA ALA A 594 -9.97 -5.19 -26.15
C ALA A 594 -9.28 -4.97 -24.80
N LYS A 595 -8.12 -5.62 -24.59
CA LYS A 595 -7.44 -5.65 -23.28
C LYS A 595 -6.41 -4.55 -23.07
N GLY A 596 -6.69 -3.66 -22.13
CA GLY A 596 -5.79 -2.60 -21.68
C GLY A 596 -4.86 -3.07 -20.56
N TYR A 597 -3.67 -3.55 -20.90
CA TYR A 597 -2.65 -3.92 -19.89
C TYR A 597 -2.16 -2.68 -19.10
N ARG A 598 -2.63 -2.59 -17.85
CA ARG A 598 -2.28 -1.60 -16.81
C ARG A 598 -1.91 -2.38 -15.52
N VAL A 599 -2.01 -1.80 -14.32
CA VAL A 599 -1.87 -2.58 -13.06
C VAL A 599 -3.11 -3.44 -12.79
N VAL A 600 -4.29 -2.90 -13.07
CA VAL A 600 -5.54 -3.65 -13.22
C VAL A 600 -5.75 -3.89 -14.72
N VAL A 601 -6.10 -5.12 -15.12
CA VAL A 601 -6.52 -5.42 -16.50
C VAL A 601 -7.91 -4.84 -16.70
N ALA A 602 -8.04 -3.84 -17.57
CA ALA A 602 -9.29 -3.14 -17.84
C ALA A 602 -9.55 -3.03 -19.35
N PRO A 603 -10.80 -2.82 -19.79
CA PRO A 603 -11.12 -2.56 -21.19
C PRO A 603 -10.26 -1.41 -21.74
N ALA A 604 -9.77 -1.59 -22.97
CA ALA A 604 -8.86 -0.64 -23.61
C ALA A 604 -9.61 0.60 -24.14
N ASN A 605 -10.83 0.38 -24.65
CA ASN A 605 -11.61 1.30 -25.47
C ASN A 605 -12.91 1.78 -24.78
N GLY A 606 -13.00 1.65 -23.45
CA GLY A 606 -14.28 1.74 -22.73
C GLY A 606 -15.08 0.43 -22.80
N VAL A 607 -16.30 0.46 -22.27
CA VAL A 607 -17.37 -0.53 -22.54
C VAL A 607 -18.58 0.26 -22.97
N LYS A 608 -18.62 0.55 -24.27
CA LYS A 608 -19.61 1.42 -24.88
C LYS A 608 -20.87 0.63 -25.22
N ALA A 609 -22.03 1.25 -25.01
CA ALA A 609 -23.32 0.72 -25.42
C ALA A 609 -24.12 1.78 -26.20
N THR A 610 -24.68 1.42 -27.35
CA THR A 610 -25.50 2.32 -28.20
C THR A 610 -27.00 2.07 -28.10
N GLU A 611 -27.40 0.81 -27.88
CA GLU A 611 -28.76 0.47 -27.47
C GLU A 611 -28.69 -0.20 -26.10
N ILE A 612 -29.16 0.53 -25.07
CA ILE A 612 -29.50 -0.04 -23.77
C ILE A 612 -31.02 -0.15 -23.72
N GLY A 613 -31.55 -1.31 -24.11
CA GLY A 613 -32.97 -1.49 -24.37
C GLY A 613 -33.82 -1.37 -23.10
N ARG A 614 -34.34 -0.17 -22.81
CA ARG A 614 -35.32 0.05 -21.72
C ARG A 614 -36.55 -0.81 -21.97
N VAL A 615 -37.01 -1.53 -20.94
CA VAL A 615 -38.23 -2.35 -21.03
C VAL A 615 -39.40 -1.44 -21.40
N ARG A 616 -40.02 -1.65 -22.57
CA ARG A 616 -41.09 -0.76 -23.07
C ARG A 616 -42.35 -0.91 -22.21
N SER A 617 -42.54 0.00 -21.27
CA SER A 617 -43.78 0.10 -20.49
C SER A 617 -44.97 0.33 -21.41
N SER A 618 -46.00 -0.51 -21.32
CA SER A 618 -47.25 -0.37 -22.08
C SER A 618 -48.17 0.76 -21.58
N VAL A 619 -47.67 1.62 -20.70
CA VAL A 619 -48.35 2.82 -20.22
C VAL A 619 -48.01 3.99 -21.14
N ARG A 620 -48.93 4.35 -22.04
CA ARG A 620 -48.85 5.62 -22.77
C ARG A 620 -48.90 6.78 -21.77
N ARG A 621 -47.76 7.41 -21.49
CA ARG A 621 -47.74 8.82 -21.10
C ARG A 621 -48.26 9.61 -22.31
N ASP A 622 -49.38 10.31 -22.15
CA ASP A 622 -49.90 11.23 -23.16
C ASP A 622 -48.94 12.43 -23.27
N PRO A 623 -48.24 12.64 -24.41
CA PRO A 623 -47.25 13.71 -24.53
C PRO A 623 -47.87 15.11 -24.43
N GLY A 624 -49.18 15.25 -24.65
CA GLY A 624 -49.84 16.55 -24.77
C GLY A 624 -49.94 17.36 -23.47
N ARG A 625 -49.81 16.74 -22.28
CA ARG A 625 -50.10 17.44 -21.01
C ARG A 625 -48.91 18.11 -20.32
N ALA A 626 -47.72 17.52 -20.34
CA ALA A 626 -46.54 18.11 -19.70
C ALA A 626 -46.03 19.32 -20.50
N ALA A 627 -45.71 19.10 -21.78
CA ALA A 627 -45.18 20.13 -22.68
C ALA A 627 -46.09 21.37 -22.79
N CYS A 628 -47.41 21.20 -22.69
CA CYS A 628 -48.35 22.32 -22.74
C CYS A 628 -48.37 23.17 -21.46
N PHE A 629 -47.92 22.66 -20.30
CA PHE A 629 -47.89 23.42 -19.06
C PHE A 629 -46.60 24.25 -18.96
N ASP A 630 -45.45 23.60 -19.13
CA ASP A 630 -44.13 24.24 -19.00
C ASP A 630 -43.92 25.33 -20.08
N THR A 631 -44.34 25.05 -21.32
CA THR A 631 -44.27 26.03 -22.42
C THR A 631 -45.14 27.25 -22.14
N THR A 632 -46.32 27.09 -21.53
CA THR A 632 -47.19 28.21 -21.18
C THR A 632 -46.61 29.06 -20.06
N ILE A 633 -46.02 28.46 -19.01
CA ILE A 633 -45.40 29.22 -17.93
C ILE A 633 -44.15 29.96 -18.42
N SER A 634 -43.27 29.30 -19.18
CA SER A 634 -42.09 29.96 -19.78
C SER A 634 -42.49 31.14 -20.67
N PHE A 635 -43.51 30.97 -21.52
CA PHE A 635 -44.02 32.04 -22.39
C PHE A 635 -44.59 33.23 -21.60
N VAL A 636 -45.27 32.98 -20.48
CA VAL A 636 -45.73 34.05 -19.57
C VAL A 636 -44.55 34.77 -18.92
N CYS A 637 -43.53 34.05 -18.44
CA CYS A 637 -42.31 34.64 -17.89
C CYS A 637 -41.57 35.51 -18.92
N ASP A 638 -41.44 35.05 -20.17
CA ASP A 638 -40.80 35.80 -21.25
C ASP A 638 -41.59 37.05 -21.67
N ILE A 639 -42.93 37.00 -21.63
CA ILE A 639 -43.79 38.17 -21.81
C ILE A 639 -43.56 39.19 -20.69
N VAL A 640 -43.49 38.75 -19.42
CA VAL A 640 -43.25 39.65 -18.27
C VAL A 640 -41.85 40.28 -18.35
N ASN A 641 -40.82 39.50 -18.67
CA ASN A 641 -39.45 39.99 -18.85
C ASN A 641 -39.35 40.98 -20.03
N SER A 642 -40.08 40.73 -21.12
CA SER A 642 -40.14 41.63 -22.29
C SER A 642 -40.90 42.93 -21.99
N ALA A 643 -42.01 42.85 -21.26
CA ALA A 643 -42.76 44.02 -20.79
C ALA A 643 -41.92 44.88 -19.83
N GLU A 644 -41.13 44.28 -18.94
CA GLU A 644 -40.16 45.00 -18.10
C GLU A 644 -39.11 45.76 -18.93
N LEU A 645 -38.69 45.24 -20.08
CA LEU A 645 -37.71 45.89 -20.95
C LEU A 645 -38.31 47.03 -21.80
N GLU A 646 -39.56 46.92 -22.23
CA GLU A 646 -40.28 48.02 -22.89
C GLU A 646 -40.63 49.15 -21.92
N ILE A 647 -41.19 48.84 -20.74
CA ILE A 647 -41.66 49.86 -19.77
C ILE A 647 -40.49 50.66 -19.16
N LYS A 648 -39.26 50.12 -19.16
CA LYS A 648 -38.03 50.84 -18.77
C LYS A 648 -37.56 51.88 -19.81
N LYS A 649 -38.18 51.97 -21.01
CA LYS A 649 -37.84 53.00 -22.00
C LYS A 649 -38.46 54.36 -21.61
N PRO A 650 -37.69 55.46 -21.64
CA PRO A 650 -38.19 56.80 -21.22
C PRO A 650 -39.40 57.34 -22.00
N SER A 651 -39.76 56.74 -23.14
CA SER A 651 -40.86 57.16 -24.01
C SER A 651 -42.23 56.53 -23.68
N MET A 652 -42.32 55.59 -22.72
CA MET A 652 -43.58 54.89 -22.41
C MET A 652 -44.01 54.91 -20.92
N SER A 653 -43.28 55.56 -20.02
CA SER A 653 -43.61 55.52 -18.58
C SER A 653 -44.83 56.39 -18.22
N THR A 654 -46.04 55.84 -18.36
CA THR A 654 -47.25 56.34 -17.71
C THR A 654 -47.48 55.62 -16.37
N GLY A 655 -48.15 56.27 -15.41
CA GLY A 655 -48.37 55.70 -14.07
C GLY A 655 -49.07 54.33 -14.09
N LEU A 656 -50.08 54.18 -14.95
CA LEU A 656 -50.81 52.92 -15.17
C LEU A 656 -49.89 51.76 -15.60
N LEU A 657 -48.86 52.01 -16.41
CA LEU A 657 -47.89 50.99 -16.80
C LEU A 657 -46.93 50.62 -15.65
N GLN A 658 -46.67 51.54 -14.72
CA GLN A 658 -45.89 51.24 -13.52
C GLN A 658 -46.71 50.47 -12.48
N GLU A 659 -47.99 50.78 -12.29
CA GLU A 659 -48.90 50.02 -11.43
C GLU A 659 -49.11 48.58 -11.94
N ALA A 660 -49.36 48.40 -13.24
CA ALA A 660 -49.49 47.09 -13.85
C ALA A 660 -48.20 46.26 -13.73
N LEU A 661 -47.02 46.90 -13.89
CA LEU A 661 -45.73 46.25 -13.71
C LEU A 661 -45.47 45.87 -12.25
N GLN A 662 -45.94 46.64 -11.28
CA GLN A 662 -45.82 46.30 -9.87
C GLN A 662 -46.72 45.12 -9.51
N GLN A 663 -47.98 45.10 -9.97
CA GLN A 663 -48.88 43.95 -9.76
C GLN A 663 -48.30 42.65 -10.34
N LEU A 664 -47.66 42.70 -11.51
CA LEU A 664 -46.97 41.53 -12.08
C LEU A 664 -45.77 41.06 -11.24
N LYS A 665 -45.03 41.99 -10.61
CA LYS A 665 -43.94 41.65 -9.68
C LYS A 665 -44.44 41.05 -8.38
N ASP A 666 -45.54 41.58 -7.84
CA ASP A 666 -46.14 41.09 -6.60
C ASP A 666 -46.74 39.67 -6.78
N GLN A 667 -47.16 39.33 -8.01
CA GLN A 667 -47.59 37.98 -8.40
C GLN A 667 -46.43 37.01 -8.67
N ARG A 668 -45.24 37.51 -9.05
CA ARG A 668 -44.12 36.68 -9.52
C ARG A 668 -43.68 35.58 -8.53
N PRO A 669 -43.54 35.83 -7.20
CA PRO A 669 -43.20 34.78 -6.25
C PRO A 669 -44.23 33.64 -6.17
N ALA A 670 -45.50 33.88 -6.50
CA ALA A 670 -46.51 32.81 -6.56
C ALA A 670 -46.36 31.95 -7.82
N LEU A 671 -45.83 32.51 -8.90
CA LEU A 671 -45.50 31.79 -10.14
C LEU A 671 -44.21 30.98 -9.98
N ASP A 672 -43.19 31.55 -9.34
CA ASP A 672 -41.91 30.88 -9.06
C ASP A 672 -42.12 29.71 -8.06
N ASN A 673 -42.93 29.89 -7.00
CA ASN A 673 -43.35 28.78 -6.11
C ASN A 673 -44.13 27.66 -6.84
N LEU A 674 -44.81 27.97 -7.94
CA LEU A 674 -45.52 26.98 -8.77
C LEU A 674 -44.56 26.15 -9.63
N LEU A 675 -43.34 26.64 -9.89
CA LEU A 675 -42.27 25.92 -10.57
C LEU A 675 -41.40 25.11 -9.59
N GLU A 676 -41.18 25.62 -8.38
CA GLU A 676 -40.32 24.96 -7.36
C GLU A 676 -41.04 23.90 -6.51
N SER A 677 -42.36 23.75 -6.61
CA SER A 677 -43.13 22.80 -5.80
C SER A 677 -42.98 21.34 -6.28
N PRO A 678 -42.35 20.42 -5.50
CA PRO A 678 -42.36 19.01 -5.82
C PRO A 678 -43.76 18.41 -5.59
N TYR A 679 -44.21 17.52 -6.47
CA TYR A 679 -45.52 16.86 -6.41
C TYR A 679 -45.68 15.91 -5.19
N THR A 680 -45.85 16.47 -3.99
CA THR A 680 -46.29 15.72 -2.80
C THR A 680 -47.80 15.54 -2.82
N ALA A 681 -48.27 14.32 -3.08
CA ALA A 681 -49.68 13.98 -3.09
C ALA A 681 -50.26 13.95 -1.66
N VAL A 682 -50.57 15.12 -1.10
CA VAL A 682 -51.34 15.26 0.15
C VAL A 682 -52.78 14.84 -0.11
N MET A 683 -53.12 13.59 0.22
CA MET A 683 -54.53 13.19 0.30
C MET A 683 -55.20 13.87 1.51
N PRO A 684 -56.41 14.43 1.35
CA PRO A 684 -57.18 14.93 2.49
C PRO A 684 -57.66 13.76 3.38
N PRO A 685 -57.83 13.98 4.69
CA PRO A 685 -58.27 12.92 5.60
C PRO A 685 -59.71 12.50 5.33
N THR A 686 -59.96 11.20 5.28
CA THR A 686 -61.32 10.63 5.28
C THR A 686 -61.76 10.32 6.72
N PRO A 687 -63.02 10.62 7.10
CA PRO A 687 -63.50 10.44 8.47
C PRO A 687 -63.81 8.97 8.80
N PRO A 688 -63.79 8.57 10.09
CA PRO A 688 -64.02 7.20 10.51
C PRO A 688 -65.51 6.82 10.47
N SER A 689 -65.78 5.56 10.15
CA SER A 689 -67.03 4.85 10.50
C SER A 689 -66.73 3.35 10.64
N GLU A 690 -67.58 2.65 11.38
CA GLU A 690 -67.23 1.38 12.04
C GLU A 690 -67.87 0.15 11.38
N SER A 691 -67.28 -1.02 11.66
CA SER A 691 -67.87 -2.36 11.59
C SER A 691 -68.29 -2.92 10.22
N TYR A 692 -67.86 -4.15 9.93
CA TYR A 692 -68.74 -5.34 9.84
C TYR A 692 -67.85 -6.61 9.90
N THR A 693 -68.38 -7.72 10.40
CA THR A 693 -67.66 -9.02 10.50
C THR A 693 -68.62 -10.19 10.23
N VAL A 694 -68.06 -11.36 9.86
CA VAL A 694 -68.76 -12.64 9.54
C VAL A 694 -69.75 -12.54 8.35
N ALA A 695 -70.09 -13.57 7.55
CA ALA A 695 -69.76 -15.00 7.44
C ALA A 695 -69.70 -15.39 5.92
N ALA A 696 -68.79 -16.22 5.41
CA ALA A 696 -68.68 -17.69 5.43
C ALA A 696 -69.64 -18.49 4.50
N LEU A 697 -69.09 -19.55 3.87
CA LEU A 697 -69.73 -20.79 3.36
C LEU A 697 -70.67 -20.77 2.11
N GLN A 698 -70.15 -21.17 0.93
CA GLN A 698 -70.37 -22.48 0.24
C GLN A 698 -69.83 -22.40 -1.23
N HIS A 699 -69.07 -23.31 -1.86
CA HIS A 699 -68.81 -24.76 -1.90
C HIS A 699 -69.56 -25.54 -3.01
N GLN A 700 -68.79 -26.35 -3.78
CA GLN A 700 -69.22 -27.37 -4.77
C GLN A 700 -69.72 -26.86 -6.15
N GLY A 701 -69.42 -27.51 -7.29
CA GLY A 701 -68.48 -28.63 -7.47
C GLY A 701 -68.36 -29.18 -8.91
N SER A 702 -67.17 -29.73 -9.21
CA SER A 702 -66.88 -30.95 -10.02
C SER A 702 -67.89 -31.44 -11.08
N SER A 703 -67.49 -31.76 -12.31
CA SER A 703 -66.65 -32.94 -12.69
C SER A 703 -66.51 -32.96 -14.25
N VAL A 704 -65.79 -33.84 -14.98
CA VAL A 704 -65.13 -35.17 -14.82
C VAL A 704 -63.81 -35.06 -15.67
N SER A 705 -62.60 -35.50 -15.30
CA SER A 705 -62.07 -36.90 -15.26
C SER A 705 -62.25 -37.68 -16.59
N LEU A 706 -61.40 -38.57 -17.10
CA LEU A 706 -60.16 -39.29 -16.70
C LEU A 706 -59.24 -39.46 -17.97
N MET A 707 -58.02 -40.03 -17.99
CA MET A 707 -57.39 -41.05 -17.13
C MET A 707 -55.84 -41.00 -17.17
N PRO A 708 -55.13 -41.31 -16.06
CA PRO A 708 -53.68 -41.56 -15.99
C PRO A 708 -53.42 -43.10 -15.91
N PRO A 709 -52.35 -43.68 -15.30
CA PRO A 709 -51.05 -43.16 -14.83
C PRO A 709 -49.83 -44.02 -15.28
N PHE A 710 -48.62 -43.64 -14.84
CA PHE A 710 -47.66 -44.60 -14.26
C PHE A 710 -46.86 -43.95 -13.11
N GLN A 711 -46.30 -44.77 -12.21
CA GLN A 711 -45.84 -44.34 -10.87
C GLN A 711 -44.32 -44.10 -10.73
N PRO A 712 -43.88 -43.37 -9.69
CA PRO A 712 -42.48 -42.97 -9.51
C PRO A 712 -41.61 -44.02 -8.77
N SER A 713 -40.29 -43.96 -8.99
CA SER A 713 -39.27 -44.57 -8.13
C SER A 713 -38.61 -43.51 -7.24
N THR A 714 -38.79 -43.61 -5.92
CA THR A 714 -38.30 -42.64 -4.92
C THR A 714 -36.94 -43.01 -4.34
N GLY A 715 -36.10 -42.00 -4.04
CA GLY A 715 -34.90 -42.13 -3.21
C GLY A 715 -33.63 -41.59 -3.91
N LEU A 716 -32.76 -40.78 -3.28
CA LEU A 716 -32.73 -40.32 -1.88
C LEU A 716 -32.31 -38.82 -1.80
N THR A 717 -33.01 -38.09 -0.93
CA THR A 717 -32.61 -36.85 -0.20
C THR A 717 -31.72 -35.77 -0.88
N PRO A 718 -32.17 -34.49 -0.94
CA PRO A 718 -31.26 -33.38 -1.17
C PRO A 718 -30.41 -33.11 0.09
N GLY A 719 -29.14 -33.55 0.09
CA GLY A 719 -28.21 -33.32 1.20
C GLY A 719 -26.76 -33.42 0.75
N GLY A 720 -25.97 -32.36 1.00
CA GLY A 720 -24.54 -32.32 0.69
C GLY A 720 -24.09 -31.12 -0.16
N ASP A 721 -24.06 -29.94 0.44
CA ASP A 721 -23.11 -28.85 0.15
C ASP A 721 -22.64 -28.62 -1.30
N ASN A 722 -23.53 -28.09 -2.16
CA ASN A 722 -23.10 -27.30 -3.32
C ASN A 722 -22.54 -25.93 -2.84
N ARG A 723 -21.38 -25.95 -2.17
CA ARG A 723 -20.65 -24.75 -1.73
C ARG A 723 -19.96 -24.01 -2.90
N CYS A 724 -20.76 -23.50 -3.85
CA CYS A 724 -20.39 -22.35 -4.70
C CYS A 724 -20.20 -21.05 -3.87
N TRP A 725 -20.47 -21.14 -2.57
CA TRP A 725 -20.18 -20.16 -1.55
C TRP A 725 -18.95 -20.60 -0.76
N LEU A 726 -17.82 -19.97 -1.08
CA LEU A 726 -16.61 -20.04 -0.26
C LEU A 726 -16.90 -19.43 1.12
N GLU A 727 -17.08 -20.28 2.13
CA GLU A 727 -17.08 -19.82 3.51
C GLU A 727 -15.76 -19.09 3.83
N PRO A 728 -15.76 -18.12 4.76
CA PRO A 728 -14.51 -17.52 5.21
C PRO A 728 -13.57 -18.62 5.72
N PRO A 729 -12.25 -18.49 5.51
CA PRO A 729 -11.31 -19.45 6.08
C PRO A 729 -11.50 -19.51 7.61
N PRO A 730 -11.42 -20.71 8.22
CA PRO A 730 -11.58 -20.84 9.67
C PRO A 730 -10.56 -19.97 10.41
N GLU A 731 -10.92 -19.51 11.61
CA GLU A 731 -10.03 -18.67 12.40
C GLU A 731 -8.68 -19.33 12.62
N TYR A 732 -7.60 -18.56 12.46
CA TYR A 732 -6.25 -19.07 12.61
C TYR A 732 -5.93 -19.34 14.08
N SER A 733 -6.13 -20.58 14.51
CA SER A 733 -5.46 -21.13 15.69
C SER A 733 -3.97 -21.31 15.38
N PRO A 734 -3.04 -20.85 16.24
CA PRO A 734 -1.63 -21.14 16.06
C PRO A 734 -1.36 -22.65 16.26
N PRO A 735 -0.60 -23.31 15.37
CA PRO A 735 -0.27 -24.72 15.56
C PRO A 735 0.72 -24.88 16.72
N THR A 736 0.46 -25.84 17.61
CA THR A 736 1.39 -26.27 18.65
C THR A 736 2.67 -26.87 18.04
N HIS A 737 3.78 -26.76 18.76
CA HIS A 737 5.10 -27.19 18.27
C HIS A 737 5.23 -28.72 18.19
N GLY A 738 4.84 -29.30 17.05
CA GLY A 738 5.17 -30.68 16.70
C GLY A 738 6.67 -30.87 16.48
N SER A 739 7.37 -31.35 17.49
CA SER A 739 8.79 -31.71 17.42
C SER A 739 9.00 -33.04 16.70
N VAL A 740 9.77 -33.04 15.61
CA VAL A 740 10.13 -34.27 14.89
C VAL A 740 11.34 -34.92 15.55
N VAL A 741 11.11 -36.01 16.30
CA VAL A 741 12.16 -36.85 16.88
C VAL A 741 12.64 -37.90 15.86
N PRO A 742 13.95 -38.01 15.58
CA PRO A 742 14.46 -38.93 14.56
C PRO A 742 14.77 -40.34 15.10
N GLY A 743 13.86 -41.28 14.87
CA GLY A 743 14.16 -42.70 14.59
C GLY A 743 14.74 -43.58 15.71
N GLU A 744 13.87 -44.37 16.35
CA GLU A 744 14.27 -45.49 17.22
C GLU A 744 14.51 -46.81 16.45
N LYS A 745 15.28 -47.72 17.07
CA LYS A 745 15.37 -49.15 16.71
C LYS A 745 15.67 -49.99 17.95
N ALA A 746 14.85 -51.05 18.15
CA ALA A 746 15.01 -52.12 19.16
C ALA A 746 14.86 -51.66 20.64
N GLU A 747 14.25 -52.43 21.55
CA GLU A 747 13.58 -53.75 21.45
C GLU A 747 12.59 -53.96 22.64
N LYS A 748 11.57 -54.81 22.45
CA LYS A 748 10.90 -55.76 23.41
C LYS A 748 10.79 -55.43 24.93
N GLN A 749 9.70 -55.72 25.66
CA GLN A 749 8.36 -56.26 25.37
C GLN A 749 7.45 -56.10 26.63
N GLN A 750 6.12 -56.15 26.40
CA GLN A 750 4.94 -56.28 27.30
C GLN A 750 5.08 -57.04 28.66
N PRO A 751 4.15 -56.90 29.64
CA PRO A 751 2.68 -56.74 29.44
C PRO A 751 1.92 -55.69 30.29
N GLU A 752 0.62 -55.59 29.99
CA GLU A 752 -0.39 -54.71 30.60
C GLU A 752 -0.95 -55.25 31.94
N VAL A 753 -1.51 -54.33 32.74
CA VAL A 753 -2.55 -54.58 33.77
C VAL A 753 -3.58 -53.45 33.68
N GLU A 754 -4.87 -53.78 33.86
CA GLU A 754 -6.00 -52.87 33.66
C GLU A 754 -6.10 -51.73 34.72
N PRO A 755 -6.70 -50.58 34.37
CA PRO A 755 -6.81 -49.44 35.28
C PRO A 755 -7.96 -49.59 36.30
N PRO A 756 -7.76 -49.23 37.58
CA PRO A 756 -8.84 -49.06 38.54
C PRO A 756 -9.60 -47.73 38.33
N GLU A 757 -10.86 -47.69 38.79
CA GLU A 757 -11.75 -46.53 38.67
C GLU A 757 -11.28 -45.29 39.49
N PRO A 758 -11.68 -44.06 39.08
CA PRO A 758 -11.10 -42.83 39.59
C PRO A 758 -11.48 -42.55 41.05
N GLN A 759 -10.47 -42.33 41.89
CA GLN A 759 -10.63 -41.72 43.20
C GLN A 759 -10.21 -40.24 43.12
N ASN A 760 -11.03 -39.36 43.72
CA ASN A 760 -10.92 -37.91 43.64
C ASN A 760 -9.48 -37.39 43.83
N GLN A 761 -8.92 -36.82 42.78
CA GLN A 761 -7.83 -35.85 42.93
C GLN A 761 -8.41 -34.51 43.42
N PRO A 762 -7.72 -33.76 44.29
CA PRO A 762 -8.13 -32.41 44.63
C PRO A 762 -8.08 -31.49 43.40
N ALA A 763 -8.81 -30.38 43.44
CA ALA A 763 -8.77 -29.40 42.35
C ALA A 763 -7.34 -28.87 42.14
N GLU A 764 -6.98 -28.64 40.88
CA GLU A 764 -5.79 -27.85 40.55
C GLU A 764 -6.02 -26.42 41.09
N GLU A 765 -5.25 -26.02 42.11
CA GLU A 765 -5.24 -24.64 42.56
C GLU A 765 -4.62 -23.77 41.45
N VAL A 766 -5.47 -22.98 40.80
CA VAL A 766 -5.05 -21.99 39.82
C VAL A 766 -4.23 -20.93 40.55
N PHE A 767 -2.90 -21.03 40.45
CA PHE A 767 -1.98 -20.05 41.00
C PHE A 767 -2.27 -18.67 40.40
N ASP A 768 -2.57 -17.71 41.28
CA ASP A 768 -2.77 -16.32 40.90
C ASP A 768 -1.45 -15.70 40.41
N THR A 769 -1.33 -15.52 39.10
CA THR A 769 -0.16 -14.90 38.46
C THR A 769 0.06 -13.47 38.90
N ASP A 770 -1.01 -12.76 39.30
CA ASP A 770 -0.93 -11.38 39.73
C ASP A 770 -0.36 -11.29 41.15
N ALA A 771 -0.51 -12.33 41.99
CA ALA A 771 0.07 -12.37 43.34
C ALA A 771 1.60 -12.23 43.32
N LEU A 772 2.30 -12.92 42.41
CA LEU A 772 3.76 -12.78 42.27
C LEU A 772 4.13 -11.36 41.84
N TYR A 773 3.45 -10.79 40.85
CA TYR A 773 3.70 -9.41 40.37
C TYR A 773 3.39 -8.34 41.44
N ASN A 774 2.34 -8.55 42.24
CA ASN A 774 1.94 -7.67 43.33
C ASN A 774 2.94 -7.72 44.51
N SER A 775 3.55 -8.88 44.78
CA SER A 775 4.63 -8.98 45.79
C SER A 775 5.84 -8.11 45.42
N ILE A 776 6.18 -7.98 44.12
CA ILE A 776 7.20 -7.04 43.64
C ILE A 776 6.79 -5.60 43.89
N THR A 777 5.53 -5.25 43.63
CA THR A 777 5.02 -3.87 43.77
C THR A 777 4.98 -3.41 45.24
N THR A 778 4.80 -4.34 46.18
CA THR A 778 4.91 -4.10 47.63
C THR A 778 6.33 -4.23 48.18
N ASN A 779 7.30 -4.66 47.35
CA ASN A 779 8.68 -5.00 47.72
C ASN A 779 8.79 -6.12 48.78
N ASP A 780 7.81 -7.03 48.83
CA ASP A 780 7.81 -8.15 49.77
C ASP A 780 8.64 -9.32 49.22
N LEU A 781 9.94 -9.26 49.49
CA LEU A 781 10.91 -10.30 49.16
C LEU A 781 10.59 -11.65 49.81
N ALA A 782 9.91 -11.70 50.96
CA ALA A 782 9.58 -12.95 51.62
C ALA A 782 8.44 -13.64 50.88
N LEU A 783 7.30 -12.95 50.72
CA LEU A 783 6.15 -13.44 49.96
C LEU A 783 6.54 -13.83 48.52
N MET A 784 7.36 -13.02 47.85
CA MET A 784 7.85 -13.32 46.51
C MET A 784 8.67 -14.63 46.47
N ASN A 785 9.57 -14.86 47.42
CA ASN A 785 10.34 -16.10 47.47
C ASN A 785 9.46 -17.31 47.81
N ASP A 786 8.52 -17.17 48.74
CA ASP A 786 7.59 -18.24 49.11
C ASP A 786 6.75 -18.66 47.89
N LEU A 787 6.18 -17.69 47.16
CA LEU A 787 5.43 -17.94 45.90
C LEU A 787 6.28 -18.65 44.84
N LEU A 788 7.56 -18.27 44.68
CA LEU A 788 8.48 -18.96 43.76
C LEU A 788 8.77 -20.40 44.22
N THR A 789 8.91 -20.65 45.52
CA THR A 789 9.10 -22.03 46.03
C THR A 789 7.83 -22.90 45.93
N LEU A 790 6.65 -22.28 45.89
CA LEU A 790 5.37 -22.96 45.63
C LEU A 790 5.13 -23.23 44.13
N GLY A 791 5.99 -22.71 43.24
CA GLY A 791 5.95 -23.01 41.80
C GLY A 791 5.39 -21.91 40.91
N ALA A 792 5.20 -20.68 41.41
CA ALA A 792 4.79 -19.55 40.57
C ALA A 792 5.85 -19.25 39.47
N ASP A 793 5.43 -19.10 38.22
CA ASP A 793 6.35 -18.85 37.09
C ASP A 793 6.93 -17.42 37.14
N PRO A 794 8.26 -17.24 37.30
CA PRO A 794 8.89 -15.92 37.28
C PRO A 794 8.80 -15.21 35.91
N ASN A 795 8.40 -15.91 34.86
CA ASN A 795 8.19 -15.40 33.50
C ASN A 795 6.71 -15.10 33.18
N ALA A 796 5.79 -15.32 34.13
CA ALA A 796 4.39 -14.98 33.95
C ALA A 796 4.22 -13.49 33.58
N ALA A 797 3.53 -13.22 32.48
CA ALA A 797 3.30 -11.88 31.95
C ALA A 797 1.88 -11.42 32.26
N VAL A 798 1.74 -10.32 33.00
CA VAL A 798 0.45 -9.81 33.51
C VAL A 798 0.07 -8.46 32.91
N GLY A 799 -1.24 -8.17 32.93
CA GLY A 799 -1.83 -6.93 32.44
C GLY A 799 -1.72 -6.71 30.92
N GLU A 800 -2.29 -5.58 30.45
CA GLU A 800 -2.31 -5.18 29.03
C GLU A 800 -0.91 -4.93 28.45
N LEU A 801 0.04 -4.54 29.32
CA LEU A 801 1.44 -4.38 28.94
C LEU A 801 2.23 -5.69 28.91
N GLN A 802 1.65 -6.83 29.30
CA GLN A 802 2.30 -8.15 29.31
C GLN A 802 3.66 -8.13 30.05
N ARG A 803 3.69 -7.51 31.23
CA ARG A 803 4.92 -7.34 32.01
C ARG A 803 5.14 -8.50 32.97
N THR A 804 6.37 -8.97 33.06
CA THR A 804 6.78 -9.99 34.03
C THR A 804 7.18 -9.36 35.37
N ALA A 805 7.25 -10.16 36.43
CA ALA A 805 7.76 -9.73 37.74
C ALA A 805 9.14 -9.05 37.65
N LEU A 806 10.00 -9.50 36.71
CA LEU A 806 11.33 -8.93 36.48
C LEU A 806 11.27 -7.51 35.88
N HIS A 807 10.30 -7.22 35.00
CA HIS A 807 10.08 -5.88 34.46
C HIS A 807 9.73 -4.89 35.58
N GLN A 808 8.83 -5.28 36.49
CA GLN A 808 8.42 -4.45 37.62
C GLN A 808 9.56 -4.26 38.63
N ALA A 809 10.34 -5.32 38.92
CA ALA A 809 11.48 -5.23 39.84
C ALA A 809 12.58 -4.29 39.31
N ALA A 810 12.81 -4.31 37.99
CA ALA A 810 13.73 -3.39 37.32
C ALA A 810 13.21 -1.95 37.27
N HIS A 811 11.90 -1.76 37.04
CA HIS A 811 11.27 -0.44 36.99
C HIS A 811 11.17 0.25 38.36
N LEU A 812 11.13 -0.51 39.47
CA LEU A 812 11.05 0.02 40.84
C LEU A 812 12.39 0.01 41.61
N ASN A 813 13.49 -0.40 40.96
CA ASN A 813 14.82 -0.60 41.59
C ASN A 813 14.83 -1.61 42.75
N HIS A 814 13.92 -2.59 42.76
CA HIS A 814 13.81 -3.62 43.79
C HIS A 814 14.87 -4.72 43.59
N THR A 815 16.14 -4.33 43.77
CA THR A 815 17.33 -5.13 43.40
C THR A 815 17.42 -6.50 44.08
N ALA A 816 16.92 -6.65 45.30
CA ALA A 816 16.89 -7.94 46.00
C ALA A 816 15.87 -8.91 45.36
N CYS A 817 14.68 -8.40 45.01
CA CYS A 817 13.65 -9.15 44.30
C CYS A 817 14.12 -9.51 42.89
N LEU A 818 14.69 -8.54 42.16
CA LEU A 818 15.34 -8.72 40.85
C LEU A 818 16.39 -9.83 40.89
N ALA A 819 17.33 -9.79 41.86
CA ALA A 819 18.38 -10.79 41.99
C ALA A 819 17.86 -12.20 42.33
N SER A 820 16.73 -12.31 43.06
CA SER A 820 16.11 -13.62 43.33
C SER A 820 15.34 -14.15 42.11
N LEU A 821 14.59 -13.30 41.42
CA LEU A 821 13.90 -13.64 40.17
C LEU A 821 14.88 -14.20 39.12
N LEU A 822 16.03 -13.55 38.93
CA LEU A 822 17.08 -14.04 38.03
C LEU A 822 17.64 -15.42 38.45
N ARG A 823 17.83 -15.68 39.75
CA ARG A 823 18.26 -17.00 40.25
C ARG A 823 17.22 -18.10 40.03
N ASN A 824 15.94 -17.75 40.01
CA ASN A 824 14.82 -18.67 39.76
C ASN A 824 14.46 -18.79 38.26
N GLY A 825 15.23 -18.17 37.36
CA GLY A 825 15.06 -18.34 35.91
C GLY A 825 14.17 -17.31 35.21
N ALA A 826 14.01 -16.10 35.77
CA ALA A 826 13.38 -14.99 35.07
C ALA A 826 14.23 -14.54 33.84
N GLY A 827 13.60 -14.48 32.66
CA GLY A 827 14.27 -14.13 31.41
C GLY A 827 14.57 -12.63 31.27
N MET A 828 15.86 -12.27 31.27
CA MET A 828 16.33 -10.88 31.06
C MET A 828 15.98 -10.31 29.68
N SER A 829 15.74 -11.17 28.70
CA SER A 829 15.34 -10.84 27.32
C SER A 829 13.85 -11.11 27.06
N THR A 830 13.02 -11.17 28.11
CA THR A 830 11.57 -11.05 27.93
C THR A 830 11.25 -9.63 27.49
N GLU A 831 10.33 -9.49 26.54
CA GLU A 831 9.83 -8.21 26.05
C GLU A 831 8.40 -8.00 26.55
N ASP A 832 8.07 -6.78 26.97
CA ASP A 832 6.69 -6.35 27.23
C ASP A 832 5.93 -6.07 25.91
N SER A 833 4.64 -5.71 25.95
CA SER A 833 3.83 -5.52 24.73
C SER A 833 4.26 -4.35 23.83
N LYS A 834 5.21 -3.51 24.26
CA LYS A 834 5.88 -2.49 23.44
C LYS A 834 7.21 -2.98 22.86
N GLY A 835 7.71 -4.13 23.30
CA GLY A 835 9.05 -4.63 22.99
C GLY A 835 10.10 -4.26 24.04
N ASP A 836 9.73 -3.54 25.12
CA ASP A 836 10.69 -3.08 26.12
C ASP A 836 11.07 -4.25 27.05
N THR A 837 12.37 -4.46 27.27
CA THR A 837 12.86 -5.46 28.25
C THR A 837 13.01 -4.85 29.66
N PRO A 838 13.24 -5.63 30.73
CA PRO A 838 13.51 -5.08 32.07
C PRO A 838 14.66 -4.06 32.08
N LEU A 839 15.66 -4.24 31.22
CA LEU A 839 16.79 -3.32 31.07
C LEU A 839 16.37 -1.97 30.46
N HIS A 840 15.38 -1.96 29.56
CA HIS A 840 14.80 -0.72 29.03
C HIS A 840 14.06 0.07 30.13
N LEU A 841 13.30 -0.62 30.99
CA LEU A 841 12.55 0.02 32.06
C LEU A 841 13.45 0.58 33.18
N ALA A 842 14.52 -0.14 33.53
CA ALA A 842 15.55 0.37 34.45
C ALA A 842 16.30 1.57 33.85
N ALA A 843 16.56 1.57 32.54
CA ALA A 843 17.19 2.68 31.84
C ALA A 843 16.28 3.92 31.78
N TRP A 844 15.00 3.75 31.47
CA TRP A 844 14.00 4.81 31.45
C TRP A 844 13.78 5.43 32.84
N ALA A 845 13.83 4.63 33.91
CA ALA A 845 13.71 5.12 35.29
C ALA A 845 15.04 5.62 35.90
N GLY A 846 16.16 5.49 35.18
CA GLY A 846 17.49 5.91 35.64
C GLY A 846 18.08 5.06 36.77
N HIS A 847 17.52 3.87 37.01
CA HIS A 847 17.83 3.01 38.16
C HIS A 847 19.14 2.26 37.96
N CYS A 848 20.23 2.90 38.38
CA CYS A 848 21.60 2.46 38.12
C CYS A 848 21.94 1.12 38.78
N GLU A 849 21.37 0.81 39.95
CA GLU A 849 21.61 -0.46 40.65
C GLU A 849 20.90 -1.63 39.95
N ALA A 850 19.64 -1.45 39.52
CA ALA A 850 18.94 -2.42 38.67
C ALA A 850 19.63 -2.60 37.30
N LEU A 851 20.13 -1.53 36.68
CA LEU A 851 20.92 -1.59 35.45
C LEU A 851 22.20 -2.42 35.62
N ASP A 852 23.04 -2.09 36.62
CA ASP A 852 24.31 -2.81 36.84
C ASP A 852 24.05 -4.27 37.20
N ALA A 853 22.99 -4.57 37.96
CA ALA A 853 22.56 -5.93 38.28
C ALA A 853 22.15 -6.74 37.03
N LEU A 854 21.30 -6.17 36.14
CA LEU A 854 20.88 -6.85 34.90
C LEU A 854 22.05 -7.06 33.94
N LEU A 855 22.92 -6.06 33.78
CA LEU A 855 24.10 -6.13 32.91
C LEU A 855 25.12 -7.14 33.44
N ALA A 856 25.33 -7.20 34.76
CA ALA A 856 26.22 -8.18 35.40
C ALA A 856 25.73 -9.64 35.26
N HIS A 857 24.43 -9.87 35.09
CA HIS A 857 23.88 -11.20 34.78
C HIS A 857 23.85 -11.52 33.27
N GLY A 858 24.19 -10.56 32.40
CA GLY A 858 24.33 -10.76 30.96
C GLY A 858 23.13 -10.31 30.11
N ALA A 859 22.32 -9.36 30.58
CA ALA A 859 21.35 -8.68 29.73
C ALA A 859 22.04 -7.94 28.57
N ASP A 860 21.47 -7.99 27.36
CA ASP A 860 22.05 -7.34 26.18
C ASP A 860 21.89 -5.81 26.25
N VAL A 861 23.03 -5.13 26.36
CA VAL A 861 23.14 -3.66 26.47
C VAL A 861 22.66 -2.93 25.21
N ASP A 862 22.66 -3.61 24.06
CA ASP A 862 22.32 -3.06 22.73
C ASP A 862 20.98 -3.59 22.19
N TRP A 863 20.17 -4.30 23.00
CA TRP A 863 18.85 -4.78 22.61
C TRP A 863 17.98 -3.62 22.08
N LEU A 864 17.11 -3.89 21.09
CA LEU A 864 16.27 -2.88 20.44
C LEU A 864 14.80 -3.22 20.64
N SER A 865 14.04 -2.35 21.31
CA SER A 865 12.61 -2.58 21.58
C SER A 865 11.71 -2.36 20.36
N GLY A 866 10.87 -3.36 20.10
CA GLY A 866 9.61 -3.22 19.39
C GLY A 866 9.68 -2.70 17.95
N ARG A 867 8.80 -1.74 17.65
CA ARG A 867 8.72 -1.07 16.33
C ARG A 867 9.71 0.08 16.21
N ASP A 868 9.90 0.81 17.30
CA ASP A 868 10.55 2.11 17.33
C ASP A 868 12.10 1.98 17.41
N ALA A 869 12.59 0.76 17.68
CA ALA A 869 14.00 0.37 17.76
C ALA A 869 14.81 1.21 18.75
N TYR A 870 14.20 1.54 19.89
CA TYR A 870 14.90 2.18 21.00
C TYR A 870 15.81 1.17 21.69
N SER A 871 16.96 1.62 22.17
CA SER A 871 17.86 0.82 23.02
C SER A 871 17.77 1.31 24.47
N PRO A 872 18.25 0.56 25.48
CA PRO A 872 18.36 1.06 26.85
C PRO A 872 19.12 2.40 26.91
N LEU A 873 20.15 2.57 26.09
CA LEU A 873 20.88 3.83 25.93
C LEU A 873 19.97 4.98 25.47
N TRP A 874 19.09 4.74 24.50
CA TRP A 874 18.10 5.71 24.02
C TRP A 874 17.06 6.07 25.08
N CYS A 875 16.56 5.08 25.83
CA CYS A 875 15.62 5.28 26.94
C CYS A 875 16.21 6.20 28.02
N ALA A 876 17.44 5.90 28.48
CA ALA A 876 18.12 6.72 29.49
C ALA A 876 18.43 8.15 29.00
N ILE A 877 18.76 8.34 27.71
CA ILE A 877 18.94 9.68 27.12
C ILE A 877 17.60 10.45 27.05
N SER A 878 16.51 9.77 26.67
CA SER A 878 15.20 10.39 26.53
C SER A 878 14.62 10.86 27.87
N ALA A 879 14.87 10.10 28.94
CA ALA A 879 14.54 10.48 30.32
C ALA A 879 15.58 11.42 30.98
N GLY A 880 16.73 11.65 30.35
CA GLY A 880 17.77 12.57 30.82
C GLY A 880 18.72 12.02 31.89
N HIS A 881 18.71 10.71 32.13
CA HIS A 881 19.47 10.05 33.20
C HIS A 881 20.95 9.84 32.82
N ILE A 882 21.75 10.90 32.94
CA ILE A 882 23.17 10.91 32.50
C ILE A 882 24.03 9.82 33.15
N ASP A 883 23.77 9.43 34.40
CA ASP A 883 24.58 8.40 35.08
C ASP A 883 24.20 6.98 34.67
N ALA A 884 22.92 6.72 34.37
CA ALA A 884 22.50 5.51 33.67
C ALA A 884 23.15 5.42 32.27
N VAL A 885 23.25 6.55 31.56
CA VAL A 885 23.99 6.62 30.28
C VAL A 885 25.48 6.35 30.47
N ARG A 886 26.15 6.91 31.49
CA ARG A 886 27.55 6.59 31.81
C ARG A 886 27.75 5.11 32.09
N LEU A 887 26.80 4.47 32.78
CA LEU A 887 26.82 3.05 33.14
C LEU A 887 26.63 2.14 31.93
N LEU A 888 25.62 2.40 31.09
CA LEU A 888 25.39 1.68 29.84
C LEU A 888 26.61 1.81 28.89
N LEU A 889 27.18 3.00 28.76
CA LEU A 889 28.39 3.25 27.97
C LEU A 889 29.68 2.64 28.59
N LYS A 890 29.70 2.33 29.89
CA LYS A 890 30.77 1.57 30.56
C LYS A 890 30.64 0.07 30.24
N HIS A 891 29.42 -0.44 30.13
CA HIS A 891 29.11 -1.83 29.72
C HIS A 891 29.09 -2.04 28.20
N GLY A 892 29.43 -1.01 27.41
CA GLY A 892 29.70 -1.14 25.96
C GLY A 892 28.60 -0.66 25.02
N ALA A 893 27.52 -0.05 25.52
CA ALA A 893 26.39 0.41 24.72
C ALA A 893 26.82 1.27 23.50
N ARG A 894 26.23 1.01 22.34
CA ARG A 894 26.67 1.59 21.07
C ARG A 894 25.93 2.89 20.75
N VAL A 895 26.65 4.01 20.89
CA VAL A 895 26.26 5.39 20.49
C VAL A 895 25.87 5.60 19.01
N SER A 896 25.86 4.54 18.21
CA SER A 896 25.61 4.53 16.75
C SER A 896 24.44 3.64 16.32
N LEU A 897 23.71 3.04 17.26
CA LEU A 897 22.43 2.40 16.98
C LEU A 897 21.43 3.45 16.47
N LYS A 898 20.49 3.01 15.63
CA LYS A 898 19.46 3.86 15.01
C LYS A 898 18.07 3.41 15.45
N ALA A 899 17.30 4.35 16.00
CA ALA A 899 15.87 4.24 16.22
C ALA A 899 15.10 4.48 14.91
N GLU A 900 13.75 4.48 14.98
CA GLU A 900 12.87 4.91 13.89
C GLU A 900 13.25 6.29 13.32
N GLY A 901 12.97 6.49 12.03
CA GLY A 901 13.46 7.65 11.27
C GLY A 901 14.99 7.68 11.12
N GLY A 902 15.68 6.61 11.51
CA GLY A 902 17.13 6.51 11.48
C GLY A 902 17.84 7.40 12.49
N LEU A 903 17.17 7.87 13.55
CA LEU A 903 17.76 8.77 14.54
C LEU A 903 18.82 8.04 15.39
N VAL A 904 19.97 8.68 15.66
CA VAL A 904 21.00 8.16 16.58
C VAL A 904 20.89 8.82 17.96
N PRO A 905 21.39 8.20 19.06
CA PRO A 905 21.42 8.76 20.41
C PRO A 905 21.79 10.26 20.52
N LEU A 906 22.74 10.73 19.70
CA LEU A 906 23.17 12.14 19.67
C LEU A 906 22.09 13.10 19.13
N HIS A 907 21.18 12.65 18.26
CA HIS A 907 20.04 13.44 17.80
C HIS A 907 19.06 13.72 18.95
N GLN A 908 18.70 12.70 19.74
CA GLN A 908 17.75 12.82 20.84
C GLN A 908 18.26 13.76 21.95
N ALA A 909 19.54 13.65 22.31
CA ALA A 909 20.20 14.57 23.22
C ALA A 909 20.22 16.02 22.67
N ALA A 910 20.32 16.21 21.35
CA ALA A 910 20.33 17.52 20.71
C ALA A 910 18.93 18.16 20.57
N VAL A 911 17.90 17.36 20.26
CA VAL A 911 16.48 17.78 20.25
C VAL A 911 16.09 18.33 21.61
N THR A 912 16.37 17.56 22.67
CA THR A 912 16.09 17.92 24.06
C THR A 912 17.06 18.96 24.65
N GLY A 913 18.10 19.36 23.91
CA GLY A 913 19.04 20.42 24.32
C GLY A 913 19.97 20.05 25.47
N GLN A 914 20.18 18.75 25.72
CA GLN A 914 21.02 18.20 26.80
C GLN A 914 22.51 18.29 26.43
N SER A 915 23.13 19.46 26.63
CA SER A 915 24.51 19.70 26.19
C SER A 915 25.54 18.75 26.82
N ALA A 916 25.41 18.44 28.11
CA ALA A 916 26.29 17.51 28.82
C ALA A 916 26.12 16.04 28.35
N MET A 917 24.93 15.67 27.89
CA MET A 917 24.67 14.36 27.29
C MET A 917 25.29 14.29 25.89
N CYS A 918 25.19 15.37 25.09
CA CYS A 918 25.87 15.46 23.80
C CYS A 918 27.39 15.37 23.95
N GLU A 919 27.98 16.10 24.90
CA GLU A 919 29.42 16.10 25.20
C GLU A 919 29.89 14.68 25.57
N LEU A 920 29.16 14.00 26.48
CA LEU A 920 29.42 12.61 26.85
C LEU A 920 29.32 11.63 25.67
N LEU A 921 28.36 11.79 24.77
CA LEU A 921 28.21 10.91 23.60
C LEU A 921 29.33 11.12 22.57
N LEU A 922 29.73 12.38 22.34
CA LEU A 922 30.83 12.75 21.43
C LEU A 922 32.18 12.26 21.97
N ASP A 923 32.45 12.40 23.27
CA ASP A 923 33.62 11.83 23.96
C ASP A 923 33.69 10.29 23.85
N ARG A 924 32.55 9.62 23.64
CA ARG A 924 32.44 8.18 23.41
C ARG A 924 32.33 7.78 21.94
N GLY A 925 32.68 8.70 21.03
CA GLY A 925 32.84 8.43 19.60
C GLY A 925 31.57 8.56 18.75
N ALA A 926 30.49 9.15 19.27
CA ALA A 926 29.33 9.49 18.46
C ALA A 926 29.75 10.44 17.32
N GLN A 927 29.33 10.15 16.08
CA GLN A 927 29.72 10.96 14.93
C GLN A 927 28.82 12.21 14.88
N SER A 928 29.42 13.39 15.01
CA SER A 928 28.74 14.69 15.03
C SER A 928 27.87 14.95 13.79
N ASP A 929 28.35 14.51 12.63
CA ASP A 929 27.67 14.59 11.34
C ASP A 929 26.82 13.35 10.99
N SER A 930 26.38 12.59 12.01
CA SER A 930 25.36 11.54 11.81
C SER A 930 24.06 12.14 11.28
N VAL A 931 23.47 11.50 10.27
CA VAL A 931 22.18 11.89 9.69
C VAL A 931 21.06 10.90 9.99
N ASP A 932 19.85 11.41 10.15
CA ASP A 932 18.59 10.66 10.16
C ASP A 932 18.14 10.30 8.72
N GLU A 933 16.93 9.77 8.51
CA GLU A 933 16.38 9.48 7.18
C GLU A 933 15.95 10.73 6.40
N ASN A 934 15.90 11.90 7.05
CA ASN A 934 15.61 13.20 6.45
C ASN A 934 16.89 14.05 6.21
N ASP A 935 18.09 13.45 6.27
CA ASP A 935 19.40 14.11 6.18
C ASP A 935 19.64 15.24 7.24
N GLN A 936 18.99 15.17 8.42
CA GLN A 936 19.22 16.07 9.56
C GLN A 936 20.39 15.62 10.44
N THR A 937 21.26 16.55 10.83
CA THR A 937 22.31 16.31 11.84
C THR A 937 21.89 16.75 13.24
N ALA A 938 22.62 16.31 14.26
CA ALA A 938 22.42 16.77 15.64
C ALA A 938 22.53 18.30 15.77
N LEU A 939 23.38 18.94 14.97
CA LEU A 939 23.51 20.40 14.93
C LEU A 939 22.26 21.08 14.38
N ALA A 940 21.54 20.46 13.42
CA ALA A 940 20.27 20.97 12.92
C ALA A 940 19.17 20.93 14.01
N TYR A 941 19.07 19.82 14.75
CA TYR A 941 18.13 19.70 15.88
C TYR A 941 18.45 20.66 17.03
N ALA A 942 19.71 20.76 17.44
CA ALA A 942 20.15 21.73 18.46
C ALA A 942 19.89 23.19 18.04
N ALA A 943 19.99 23.47 16.73
CA ALA A 943 19.68 24.77 16.18
C ALA A 943 18.17 25.07 16.10
N ALA A 944 17.33 24.05 15.94
CA ALA A 944 15.87 24.16 15.99
C ALA A 944 15.33 24.26 17.43
N SER A 945 15.96 23.59 18.40
CA SER A 945 15.60 23.68 19.83
C SER A 945 16.10 24.96 20.50
N GLY A 946 17.10 25.64 19.91
CA GLY A 946 17.63 26.91 20.42
C GLY A 946 18.69 26.75 21.52
N SER A 947 19.13 25.53 21.82
CA SER A 947 20.08 25.24 22.89
C SER A 947 21.51 25.70 22.53
N VAL A 948 21.81 26.98 22.81
CA VAL A 948 23.15 27.59 22.63
C VAL A 948 24.27 26.75 23.27
N PRO A 949 24.13 26.16 24.47
CA PRO A 949 25.16 25.26 25.03
C PRO A 949 25.39 24.01 24.16
N THR A 950 24.31 23.39 23.65
CA THR A 950 24.41 22.17 22.84
C THR A 950 24.98 22.44 21.46
N VAL A 951 24.57 23.53 20.81
CA VAL A 951 25.16 24.02 19.56
C VAL A 951 26.66 24.27 19.75
N ARG A 952 27.07 24.86 20.88
CA ARG A 952 28.49 25.10 21.20
C ARG A 952 29.28 23.81 21.39
N VAL A 953 28.71 22.79 22.04
CA VAL A 953 29.33 21.47 22.19
C VAL A 953 29.50 20.80 20.82
N LEU A 954 28.44 20.70 20.03
CA LEU A 954 28.49 20.06 18.71
C LEU A 954 29.52 20.72 17.78
N LEU A 955 29.56 22.05 17.75
CA LEU A 955 30.55 22.81 16.97
C LEU A 955 32.00 22.63 17.46
N LYS A 956 32.23 22.54 18.78
CA LYS A 956 33.57 22.22 19.34
C LYS A 956 34.08 20.86 18.87
N HIS A 957 33.19 19.86 18.79
CA HIS A 957 33.51 18.51 18.31
C HIS A 957 33.39 18.40 16.77
N GLY A 958 33.51 19.52 16.06
CA GLY A 958 33.68 19.55 14.61
C GLY A 958 32.42 19.26 13.79
N ALA A 959 31.21 19.39 14.35
CA ALA A 959 29.98 19.27 13.57
C ALA A 959 29.95 20.28 12.42
N ASN A 960 29.62 19.80 11.21
CA ASN A 960 29.57 20.60 10.00
C ASN A 960 28.45 21.65 10.06
N VAL A 961 28.84 22.91 10.24
CA VAL A 961 27.93 24.07 10.32
C VAL A 961 27.09 24.29 9.05
N GLU A 962 27.55 23.77 7.91
CA GLU A 962 26.90 23.83 6.60
C GLU A 962 26.24 22.49 6.21
N ALA A 963 26.09 21.53 7.13
CA ALA A 963 25.33 20.31 6.89
C ALA A 963 23.91 20.66 6.44
N ALA A 964 23.48 20.11 5.30
CA ALA A 964 22.23 20.48 4.65
C ALA A 964 21.43 19.23 4.28
N GLN A 965 20.16 19.22 4.65
CA GLN A 965 19.24 18.13 4.32
C GLN A 965 18.79 18.14 2.85
N THR A 966 17.97 17.18 2.42
CA THR A 966 17.45 17.06 1.04
C THR A 966 16.93 18.37 0.41
N GLN A 967 16.31 19.25 1.19
CA GLN A 967 15.77 20.56 0.74
C GLN A 967 16.79 21.72 0.80
N GLY A 968 18.04 21.47 1.19
CA GLY A 968 19.08 22.48 1.36
C GLY A 968 18.95 23.32 2.65
N LEU A 969 18.12 22.91 3.61
CA LEU A 969 18.04 23.54 4.94
C LEU A 969 19.29 23.19 5.76
N THR A 970 20.02 24.21 6.21
CA THR A 970 21.16 24.11 7.15
C THR A 970 20.74 24.47 8.59
N PRO A 971 21.55 24.19 9.62
CA PRO A 971 21.31 24.66 11.00
C PRO A 971 20.98 26.16 11.10
N ALA A 972 21.61 27.01 10.29
CA ALA A 972 21.33 28.45 10.27
C ALA A 972 19.92 28.77 9.76
N HIS A 973 19.38 27.97 8.82
CA HIS A 973 17.99 28.10 8.38
C HIS A 973 17.02 27.68 9.50
N TRP A 974 17.29 26.59 10.21
CA TRP A 974 16.46 26.15 11.34
C TRP A 974 16.43 27.18 12.48
N ALA A 975 17.59 27.70 12.89
CA ALA A 975 17.69 28.75 13.89
C ALA A 975 16.94 30.03 13.47
N ALA A 976 17.05 30.44 12.20
CA ALA A 976 16.33 31.59 11.69
C ALA A 976 14.80 31.37 11.59
N HIS A 977 14.37 30.18 11.18
CA HIS A 977 12.95 29.79 11.11
C HIS A 977 12.27 29.68 12.47
N LYS A 978 13.03 29.39 13.54
CA LYS A 978 12.55 29.34 14.94
C LYS A 978 12.83 30.62 15.74
N GLY A 979 13.56 31.58 15.15
CA GLY A 979 13.86 32.89 15.73
C GLY A 979 15.01 32.92 16.75
N HIS A 980 15.79 31.85 16.85
CA HIS A 980 16.88 31.65 17.82
C HIS A 980 18.13 32.46 17.47
N ALA A 981 18.06 33.78 17.65
CA ALA A 981 19.10 34.72 17.26
C ALA A 981 20.48 34.42 17.88
N GLU A 982 20.56 33.97 19.13
CA GLU A 982 21.84 33.68 19.80
C GLU A 982 22.54 32.42 19.22
N VAL A 983 21.75 31.38 18.89
CA VAL A 983 22.24 30.24 18.12
C VAL A 983 22.70 30.69 16.73
N LEU A 984 21.93 31.53 16.06
CA LEU A 984 22.24 32.01 14.72
C LEU A 984 23.54 32.84 14.70
N ALA A 985 23.77 33.67 15.72
CA ALA A 985 25.03 34.40 15.92
C ALA A 985 26.22 33.43 16.12
N LEU A 986 26.02 32.37 16.91
CA LEU A 986 27.04 31.35 17.17
C LEU A 986 27.37 30.54 15.90
N LEU A 987 26.38 30.13 15.12
CA LEU A 987 26.57 29.44 13.85
C LEU A 987 27.33 30.31 12.84
N ILE A 988 26.97 31.60 12.71
CA ILE A 988 27.68 32.56 11.85
C ILE A 988 29.13 32.75 12.32
N ALA A 989 29.38 32.82 13.63
CA ALA A 989 30.74 32.91 14.19
C ALA A 989 31.60 31.65 13.93
N TYR A 990 30.97 30.50 13.66
CA TYR A 990 31.64 29.26 13.25
C TYR A 990 31.65 29.06 11.72
N GLY A 991 31.29 30.08 10.93
CA GLY A 991 31.42 30.08 9.48
C GLY A 991 30.17 29.70 8.68
N ALA A 992 28.98 29.65 9.31
CA ALA A 992 27.73 29.45 8.57
C ALA A 992 27.53 30.53 7.49
N LYS A 993 27.17 30.11 6.27
CA LYS A 993 26.93 31.04 5.17
C LYS A 993 25.62 31.79 5.39
N ILE A 994 25.74 33.06 5.73
CA ILE A 994 24.63 33.99 6.03
C ILE A 994 23.58 34.00 4.90
N ASN A 995 24.03 33.90 3.65
CA ASN A 995 23.20 33.83 2.43
C ASN A 995 23.19 32.41 1.80
N ALA A 996 23.32 31.35 2.61
CA ALA A 996 23.06 29.97 2.16
C ALA A 996 21.65 29.86 1.54
N ARG A 997 21.45 28.96 0.58
CA ARG A 997 20.16 28.81 -0.12
C ARG A 997 19.67 27.36 -0.10
N THR A 998 18.41 27.19 0.28
CA THR A 998 17.61 25.97 0.06
C THR A 998 17.40 25.70 -1.45
N LEU A 999 16.87 24.51 -1.80
CA LEU A 999 16.44 24.21 -3.17
C LEU A 999 15.38 25.20 -3.71
N GLY A 1000 14.50 25.70 -2.84
CA GLY A 1000 13.55 26.77 -3.17
C GLY A 1000 14.19 28.17 -3.28
N GLY A 1001 15.51 28.28 -3.13
CA GLY A 1001 16.24 29.55 -3.16
C GLY A 1001 16.07 30.42 -1.90
N ALA A 1002 15.24 30.02 -0.94
CA ALA A 1002 15.12 30.71 0.34
C ALA A 1002 16.41 30.61 1.16
N ALA A 1003 16.81 31.73 1.76
CA ALA A 1003 17.96 31.88 2.65
C ALA A 1003 17.49 32.19 4.09
N PRO A 1004 18.34 32.08 5.14
CA PRO A 1004 17.91 32.27 6.54
C PRO A 1004 17.11 33.55 6.81
N LEU A 1005 17.46 34.67 6.15
CA LEU A 1005 16.74 35.95 6.27
C LEU A 1005 15.27 35.87 5.81
N HIS A 1006 14.97 35.06 4.79
CA HIS A 1006 13.61 34.82 4.32
C HIS A 1006 12.78 34.12 5.39
N LEU A 1007 13.35 33.10 6.03
CA LEU A 1007 12.65 32.28 7.02
C LEU A 1007 12.36 33.08 8.30
N ALA A 1008 13.33 33.86 8.78
CA ALA A 1008 13.15 34.77 9.90
C ALA A 1008 12.11 35.88 9.60
N ALA A 1009 12.14 36.45 8.38
CA ALA A 1009 11.20 37.48 7.96
C ALA A 1009 9.76 36.95 7.80
N ASN A 1010 9.59 35.78 7.17
CA ASN A 1010 8.32 35.09 6.97
C ASN A 1010 7.67 34.64 8.30
N ARG A 1011 8.46 34.37 9.35
CA ARG A 1011 7.96 34.02 10.69
C ARG A 1011 8.04 35.17 11.70
N GLY A 1012 8.29 36.40 11.23
CA GLY A 1012 8.20 37.62 12.05
C GLY A 1012 9.29 37.78 13.11
N HIS A 1013 10.37 36.99 13.05
CA HIS A 1013 11.39 36.86 14.09
C HIS A 1013 12.40 38.04 14.10
N ALA A 1014 11.90 39.22 14.47
CA ALA A 1014 12.62 40.50 14.37
C ALA A 1014 14.04 40.53 14.95
N LYS A 1015 14.32 39.79 16.04
CA LYS A 1015 15.69 39.65 16.60
C LYS A 1015 16.64 38.95 15.62
N ALA A 1016 16.21 37.81 15.05
CA ALA A 1016 17.00 37.05 14.08
C ALA A 1016 17.14 37.80 12.74
N THR A 1017 16.07 38.48 12.30
CA THR A 1017 16.12 39.34 11.10
C THR A 1017 17.13 40.48 11.24
N ARG A 1018 17.12 41.22 12.36
CA ARG A 1018 18.09 42.30 12.60
C ARG A 1018 19.52 41.78 12.63
N LEU A 1019 19.79 40.74 13.41
CA LEU A 1019 21.09 40.09 13.47
C LEU A 1019 21.60 39.68 12.07
N LEU A 1020 20.75 39.10 11.22
CA LEU A 1020 21.14 38.72 9.87
C LEU A 1020 21.52 39.93 9.01
N LEU A 1021 20.73 41.01 9.06
CA LEU A 1021 21.04 42.26 8.36
C LEU A 1021 22.33 42.91 8.88
N GLU A 1022 22.51 42.97 10.21
CA GLU A 1022 23.74 43.43 10.89
C GLU A 1022 24.99 42.60 10.54
N LYS A 1023 24.83 41.37 10.05
CA LYS A 1023 25.91 40.51 9.55
C LYS A 1023 26.06 40.52 8.03
N GLY A 1024 25.23 41.27 7.29
CA GLY A 1024 25.32 41.38 5.83
C GLY A 1024 24.51 40.34 5.05
N ALA A 1025 23.41 39.84 5.60
CA ALA A 1025 22.41 39.10 4.82
C ALA A 1025 21.76 40.02 3.77
N ASP A 1026 21.61 39.53 2.53
CA ASP A 1026 21.10 40.35 1.43
C ASP A 1026 19.56 40.42 1.44
N PRO A 1027 18.96 41.60 1.67
CA PRO A 1027 17.50 41.78 1.71
C PRO A 1027 16.83 41.76 0.33
N LYS A 1028 17.59 41.66 -0.77
CA LYS A 1028 17.12 41.69 -2.17
C LYS A 1028 17.17 40.33 -2.86
N LEU A 1029 17.72 39.30 -2.21
CA LEU A 1029 17.61 37.92 -2.69
C LEU A 1029 16.14 37.54 -2.88
N VAL A 1030 15.81 36.93 -4.02
CA VAL A 1030 14.47 36.44 -4.34
C VAL A 1030 14.41 34.93 -4.09
N ALA A 1031 13.55 34.49 -3.17
CA ALA A 1031 13.18 33.09 -3.02
C ALA A 1031 12.02 32.70 -3.94
N GLY A 1032 11.98 31.42 -4.32
CA GLY A 1032 10.75 30.78 -4.76
C GLY A 1032 9.79 30.57 -3.59
N GLU A 1033 8.80 29.71 -3.79
CA GLU A 1033 7.75 29.48 -2.79
C GLU A 1033 8.27 28.76 -1.54
N TRP A 1034 8.00 29.34 -0.38
CA TRP A 1034 8.19 28.76 0.94
C TRP A 1034 6.97 29.11 1.80
N ASP A 1035 6.34 28.13 2.45
CA ASP A 1035 5.20 28.39 3.36
C ASP A 1035 4.06 29.17 2.67
N GLY A 1036 3.78 28.86 1.39
CA GLY A 1036 2.76 29.52 0.56
C GLY A 1036 3.11 30.92 0.05
N VAL A 1037 4.37 31.36 0.18
CA VAL A 1037 4.80 32.72 -0.18
C VAL A 1037 6.15 32.71 -0.90
N SER A 1038 6.31 33.55 -1.93
CA SER A 1038 7.57 33.76 -2.66
C SER A 1038 7.99 35.22 -2.69
N GLY A 1039 9.26 35.50 -3.04
CA GLY A 1039 9.77 36.87 -3.20
C GLY A 1039 10.97 37.19 -2.32
N ILE A 1040 11.24 38.49 -2.11
CA ILE A 1040 12.29 38.96 -1.21
C ILE A 1040 11.82 38.92 0.27
N PRO A 1041 12.72 38.86 1.27
CA PRO A 1041 12.34 38.78 2.69
C PRO A 1041 11.34 39.87 3.14
N ALA A 1042 11.47 41.09 2.63
CA ALA A 1042 10.52 42.18 2.90
C ALA A 1042 9.12 41.92 2.33
N GLN A 1043 8.98 41.26 1.18
CA GLN A 1043 7.68 40.87 0.62
C GLN A 1043 7.06 39.73 1.45
N MET A 1044 7.86 38.72 1.81
CA MET A 1044 7.39 37.60 2.63
C MET A 1044 6.88 38.06 4.00
N ALA A 1045 7.60 38.99 4.64
CA ALA A 1045 7.15 39.63 5.88
C ALA A 1045 5.82 40.40 5.72
N ARG A 1046 5.55 41.05 4.58
CA ARG A 1046 4.25 41.72 4.34
C ARG A 1046 3.12 40.70 4.15
N ALA A 1047 3.37 39.64 3.37
CA ALA A 1047 2.37 38.60 3.09
C ALA A 1047 1.91 37.86 4.37
N LYS A 1048 2.81 37.65 5.34
CA LYS A 1048 2.48 37.09 6.67
C LYS A 1048 2.10 38.16 7.72
N GLY A 1049 1.79 39.38 7.30
CA GLY A 1049 1.25 40.46 8.16
C GLY A 1049 2.28 41.22 9.02
N HIS A 1050 3.57 40.90 8.95
CA HIS A 1050 4.65 41.49 9.74
C HIS A 1050 5.10 42.87 9.22
N MET A 1051 4.15 43.79 9.00
CA MET A 1051 4.36 45.06 8.28
C MET A 1051 5.48 45.94 8.86
N ARG A 1052 5.62 46.03 10.19
CA ARG A 1052 6.72 46.79 10.84
C ARG A 1052 8.09 46.17 10.59
N LEU A 1053 8.17 44.84 10.53
CA LEU A 1053 9.42 44.13 10.22
C LEU A 1053 9.77 44.30 8.74
N ALA A 1054 8.78 44.17 7.85
CA ALA A 1054 8.97 44.41 6.43
C ALA A 1054 9.50 45.83 6.13
N ALA A 1055 8.98 46.85 6.81
CA ALA A 1055 9.50 48.22 6.70
C ALA A 1055 10.98 48.29 7.11
N SER A 1056 11.35 47.67 8.25
CA SER A 1056 12.74 47.61 8.73
C SER A 1056 13.69 46.87 7.77
N ILE A 1057 13.22 45.83 7.08
CA ILE A 1057 14.00 45.13 6.03
C ILE A 1057 14.10 46.00 4.77
N THR A 1058 13.07 46.80 4.44
CA THR A 1058 13.07 47.69 3.27
C THR A 1058 13.99 48.91 3.46
N SER A 1059 14.28 49.29 4.71
CA SER A 1059 15.16 50.42 5.07
C SER A 1059 16.60 50.01 5.41
N SER A 1060 16.98 48.75 5.18
CA SER A 1060 18.32 48.20 5.40
C SER A 1060 18.98 47.81 4.08
#